data_AF-A0A3B4ZEV4-F1
#
_entry.id   AF-A0A3B4ZEV4-F1
#
_cell.length_a   1.000
_cell.length_b   1.000
_cell.length_c   1.000
_cell.angle_alpha   90.00
_cell.angle_beta   90.00
_cell.angle_gamma   90.00
#
_symmetry.space_group_name_H-M   'P 1'
#
loop_
_entity.id
_entity.type
_entity.pdbx_description
1 polymer ?
#
loop_
_entity_poly.entity_id
_entity_poly.type
_entity_poly.pdbx_seq_one_letter_code
_entity_poly.pdbx_strand_id
1 'polypeptide(L)'
;MFFLKQAYRSCAQRASVLFFILNDMSHIDPMYQFSLDSYINLFNHSIEKSKPSLPIFLSAFPPHYLLYLLLFSLCLYSALNNPRRGNLTSPLLISKLPSMALGFSSFTLSLCFSLLGYWQTNCNPFQKMLIVRSLRQDRVSFCVASFIAKHLGARFVEPPVLDMKAVSVVEESTSSTPLIFVLSPGVDPTGALLQLAEASGMSKHFYALSLGQGQAPIAKSMIEEAYLSAFYSFPGHWVFLANCHLSLSWMPELDKLIKQLQVQKPHKNFRLWLSSSPHPEFPISILQAGIKMTTEPPKGVKANMKRLYQLVTEAQFNCCSRPVFYRKLLFSLCFFHSILLERKKFLQMGWNIVYGFNDSDFEVSESLLSLYLNEYEEIPWDALKYLIAGVNYGGHVTDDWDRRLLTTYINDYFCDAAVNEPLFKLSCSASYHIPRDGPPSLYMSYINVLPPTEHPEVFGQHTNADIASQIAETRTLFDTLLSLQPQVSSPTSGGRPSREDKPLLSLVAVTVYDCVCSSSLVELEKGIKGFVVMSPSMEETFNCIYDARVPPLWEKAYPSLKPLAAWTRDLCQRVDQFARWAETMQPPNLFWLSGFTFPNSLLTAVLQSSARQHNVRQPHAHTDAYVILDLYLEGAGWDKKNSCLVEAEPMQMVCPMPTIHFKPVENRKKMAKSEFYGTF
;
A
#
# COMPACT_ATOMS: atom_id res chain seq x y z
N MET A 1 26.96 -11.26 -43.15
CA MET A 1 27.12 -10.58 -41.84
C MET A 1 26.18 -9.38 -41.65
N PHE A 2 26.02 -8.48 -42.64
CA PHE A 2 25.12 -7.32 -42.56
C PHE A 2 23.64 -7.68 -42.30
N PHE A 3 23.07 -8.61 -43.08
CA PHE A 3 21.68 -9.07 -42.91
C PHE A 3 21.41 -9.70 -41.53
N LEU A 4 22.38 -10.43 -40.97
CA LEU A 4 22.30 -10.99 -39.62
C LEU A 4 22.29 -9.89 -38.55
N LYS A 5 23.18 -8.89 -38.67
CA LYS A 5 23.19 -7.73 -37.75
C LYS A 5 21.87 -6.95 -37.79
N GLN A 6 21.28 -6.79 -38.97
CA GLN A 6 20.00 -6.11 -39.13
C GLN A 6 18.84 -6.91 -38.53
N ALA A 7 18.90 -8.25 -38.60
CA ALA A 7 17.93 -9.12 -37.96
C ALA A 7 17.97 -9.02 -36.41
N TYR A 8 19.14 -9.07 -35.79
CA TYR A 8 19.22 -8.99 -34.31
C TYR A 8 19.05 -7.57 -33.75
N ARG A 9 18.99 -6.54 -34.60
CA ARG A 9 18.92 -5.14 -34.17
C ARG A 9 17.68 -4.84 -33.32
N SER A 10 16.51 -5.37 -33.68
CA SER A 10 15.27 -5.20 -32.92
C SER A 10 15.34 -5.88 -31.55
N CYS A 11 15.97 -7.05 -31.47
CA CYS A 11 16.21 -7.77 -30.22
C CYS A 11 17.16 -7.00 -29.31
N ALA A 12 18.28 -6.50 -29.85
CA ALA A 12 19.24 -5.68 -29.11
C ALA A 12 18.62 -4.37 -28.60
N GLN A 13 17.77 -3.72 -29.41
CA GLN A 13 17.01 -2.54 -28.98
C GLN A 13 16.06 -2.85 -27.81
N ARG A 14 15.33 -3.97 -27.86
CA ARG A 14 14.44 -4.39 -26.76
C ARG A 14 15.22 -4.72 -25.49
N ALA A 15 16.33 -5.44 -25.60
CA ALA A 15 17.20 -5.75 -24.47
C ALA A 15 17.77 -4.45 -23.84
N SER A 16 18.23 -3.51 -24.66
CA SER A 16 18.69 -2.21 -24.17
C SER A 16 17.59 -1.43 -23.46
N VAL A 17 16.37 -1.37 -24.03
CA VAL A 17 15.22 -0.71 -23.38
C VAL A 17 14.90 -1.38 -22.04
N LEU A 18 14.93 -2.72 -21.97
CA LEU A 18 14.71 -3.45 -20.73
C LEU A 18 15.73 -3.11 -19.66
N PHE A 19 17.02 -3.09 -20.02
CA PHE A 19 18.07 -2.72 -19.07
C PHE A 19 17.87 -1.32 -18.49
N PHE A 20 17.56 -0.33 -19.32
CA PHE A 20 17.32 1.03 -18.84
C PHE A 20 16.05 1.12 -17.97
N ILE A 21 14.97 0.42 -18.33
CA ILE A 21 13.78 0.36 -17.47
C ILE A 21 14.15 -0.23 -16.09
N LEU A 22 14.95 -1.30 -16.04
CA LEU A 22 15.40 -1.91 -14.79
C LEU A 22 16.29 -0.97 -13.97
N ASN A 23 17.16 -0.22 -14.63
CA ASN A 23 18.01 0.76 -13.99
C ASN A 23 17.18 1.90 -13.38
N ASP A 24 16.15 2.36 -14.10
CA ASP A 24 15.26 3.43 -13.64
C ASP A 24 14.38 3.00 -12.46
N MET A 25 14.15 1.69 -12.26
CA MET A 25 13.42 1.18 -11.08
C MET A 25 14.09 1.57 -9.75
N SER A 26 15.39 1.85 -9.74
CA SER A 26 16.11 2.37 -8.57
C SER A 26 15.55 3.70 -8.04
N HIS A 27 14.85 4.47 -8.89
CA HIS A 27 14.15 5.69 -8.46
C HIS A 27 12.86 5.41 -7.67
N ILE A 28 12.30 4.20 -7.78
CA ILE A 28 11.11 3.80 -7.03
C ILE A 28 11.49 3.31 -5.64
N ASP A 29 12.54 2.49 -5.55
CA ASP A 29 13.12 2.05 -4.27
C ASP A 29 14.62 1.82 -4.42
N PRO A 30 15.43 2.26 -3.45
CA PRO A 30 16.88 2.10 -3.48
C PRO A 30 17.34 0.64 -3.55
N MET A 31 16.50 -0.33 -3.19
CA MET A 31 16.81 -1.74 -3.29
C MET A 31 16.73 -2.28 -4.74
N TYR A 32 16.07 -1.58 -5.70
CA TYR A 32 16.03 -1.94 -7.15
C TYR A 32 17.33 -1.62 -7.87
N GLN A 33 18.42 -2.24 -7.45
CA GLN A 33 19.73 -2.06 -8.06
C GLN A 33 20.13 -3.32 -8.82
N PHE A 34 20.41 -3.17 -10.11
CA PHE A 34 20.84 -4.24 -11.00
C PHE A 34 22.20 -3.87 -11.61
N SER A 35 23.16 -4.79 -11.57
CA SER A 35 24.40 -4.62 -12.34
C SER A 35 24.17 -4.98 -13.80
N LEU A 36 24.89 -4.30 -14.69
CA LEU A 36 24.96 -4.69 -16.10
C LEU A 36 25.48 -6.12 -16.26
N ASP A 37 26.46 -6.53 -15.45
CA ASP A 37 27.02 -7.89 -15.49
C ASP A 37 25.98 -8.95 -15.14
N SER A 38 25.18 -8.74 -14.08
CA SER A 38 24.07 -9.63 -13.72
C SER A 38 23.02 -9.69 -14.83
N TYR A 39 22.68 -8.54 -15.43
CA TYR A 39 21.77 -8.48 -16.58
C TYR A 39 22.30 -9.27 -17.79
N ILE A 40 23.59 -9.13 -18.12
CA ILE A 40 24.22 -9.86 -19.24
C ILE A 40 24.25 -11.36 -18.95
N ASN A 41 24.58 -11.78 -17.73
CA ASN A 41 24.58 -13.18 -17.34
C ASN A 41 23.18 -13.80 -17.47
N LEU A 42 22.15 -13.09 -16.98
CA LEU A 42 20.76 -13.51 -17.14
C LEU A 42 20.35 -13.55 -18.61
N PHE A 43 20.82 -12.57 -19.41
CA PHE A 43 20.57 -12.52 -20.84
C PHE A 43 21.13 -13.74 -21.57
N ASN A 44 22.39 -14.07 -21.31
CA ASN A 44 23.04 -15.25 -21.90
C ASN A 44 22.36 -16.55 -21.45
N HIS A 45 22.05 -16.67 -20.16
CA HIS A 45 21.33 -17.83 -19.61
C HIS A 45 19.94 -18.00 -20.25
N SER A 46 19.25 -16.90 -20.52
CA SER A 46 17.94 -16.93 -21.19
C SER A 46 18.04 -17.45 -22.63
N ILE A 47 19.16 -17.15 -23.32
CA ILE A 47 19.45 -17.67 -24.66
C ILE A 47 19.68 -19.17 -24.59
N GLU A 48 20.52 -19.63 -23.65
CA GLU A 48 20.86 -21.05 -23.48
C GLU A 48 19.66 -21.92 -23.11
N LYS A 49 18.78 -21.45 -22.21
CA LYS A 49 17.56 -22.17 -21.79
C LYS A 49 16.43 -22.11 -22.83
N SER A 50 16.49 -21.23 -23.82
CA SER A 50 15.42 -21.08 -24.80
C SER A 50 15.37 -22.21 -25.83
N LYS A 51 14.16 -22.65 -26.21
CA LYS A 51 14.01 -23.66 -27.27
C LYS A 51 14.37 -23.06 -28.64
N PRO A 52 15.23 -23.71 -29.44
CA PRO A 52 15.54 -23.23 -30.79
C PRO A 52 14.32 -23.39 -31.71
N SER A 53 13.90 -22.31 -32.38
CA SER A 53 12.85 -22.33 -33.42
C SER A 53 13.32 -21.66 -34.71
N LEU A 54 13.24 -22.35 -35.86
CA LEU A 54 13.39 -21.80 -37.22
C LEU A 54 12.00 -21.62 -37.89
N PRO A 55 11.79 -20.70 -38.86
CA PRO A 55 12.54 -19.54 -39.32
C PRO A 55 11.82 -18.23 -38.92
N ILE A 56 11.43 -18.12 -37.64
CA ILE A 56 10.87 -16.90 -37.04
C ILE A 56 11.87 -16.41 -35.99
N PHE A 57 13.12 -16.23 -36.40
CA PHE A 57 14.20 -15.76 -35.53
C PHE A 57 14.01 -14.30 -35.06
N LEU A 58 12.98 -13.61 -35.56
CA LEU A 58 12.82 -12.16 -35.47
C LEU A 58 11.57 -11.70 -34.71
N SER A 59 10.49 -12.49 -34.71
CA SER A 59 9.30 -12.20 -33.88
C SER A 59 9.13 -13.15 -32.69
N ALA A 60 9.93 -14.22 -32.62
CA ALA A 60 9.83 -15.26 -31.58
C ALA A 60 11.16 -15.54 -30.84
N PHE A 61 12.20 -14.71 -30.99
CA PHE A 61 13.41 -14.81 -30.17
C PHE A 61 13.13 -14.27 -28.77
N PRO A 62 13.09 -15.10 -27.72
CA PRO A 62 12.13 -15.02 -26.63
C PRO A 62 12.34 -13.72 -25.85
N PRO A 63 11.66 -12.62 -26.24
CA PRO A 63 11.60 -11.49 -25.36
C PRO A 63 10.80 -11.99 -24.16
N HIS A 64 9.81 -12.88 -24.37
CA HIS A 64 9.03 -13.52 -23.34
C HIS A 64 9.83 -14.30 -22.30
N TYR A 65 10.99 -14.91 -22.55
CA TYR A 65 11.71 -15.66 -21.48
C TYR A 65 12.69 -14.77 -20.71
N LEU A 66 13.35 -13.83 -21.38
CA LEU A 66 14.16 -12.79 -20.73
C LEU A 66 13.26 -11.79 -19.98
N LEU A 67 12.20 -11.32 -20.63
CA LEU A 67 11.12 -10.54 -20.03
C LEU A 67 10.39 -11.37 -18.98
N TYR A 68 10.25 -12.69 -19.10
CA TYR A 68 9.74 -13.54 -18.03
C TYR A 68 10.73 -13.64 -16.89
N LEU A 69 12.02 -13.89 -17.08
CA LEU A 69 12.98 -13.93 -15.98
C LEU A 69 13.12 -12.56 -15.30
N LEU A 70 13.15 -11.50 -16.10
CA LEU A 70 13.23 -10.12 -15.64
C LEU A 70 11.92 -9.68 -14.97
N LEU A 71 10.75 -9.83 -15.59
CA LEU A 71 9.43 -9.52 -14.98
C LEU A 71 9.02 -10.56 -13.94
N PHE A 72 9.57 -11.76 -13.89
CA PHE A 72 9.41 -12.69 -12.76
C PHE A 72 10.21 -12.11 -11.62
N SER A 73 11.50 -11.79 -11.82
CA SER A 73 12.33 -11.07 -10.83
C SER A 73 11.83 -9.66 -10.51
N LEU A 74 11.00 -9.03 -11.37
CA LEU A 74 10.40 -7.70 -11.17
C LEU A 74 8.98 -7.77 -10.63
N CYS A 75 8.17 -8.78 -10.93
CA CYS A 75 6.84 -8.98 -10.33
C CYS A 75 6.98 -9.59 -8.94
N LEU A 76 8.03 -10.42 -8.72
CA LEU A 76 8.50 -10.76 -7.37
C LEU A 76 9.02 -9.54 -6.62
N TYR A 77 9.20 -8.38 -7.26
CA TYR A 77 9.97 -7.28 -6.70
C TYR A 77 9.25 -5.92 -6.69
N SER A 78 8.32 -5.63 -7.60
CA SER A 78 7.49 -4.41 -7.70
C SER A 78 6.17 -4.47 -6.95
N ALA A 79 5.77 -5.66 -6.49
CA ALA A 79 4.59 -5.84 -5.66
C ALA A 79 4.75 -5.17 -4.26
N LEU A 80 5.97 -4.74 -3.92
CA LEU A 80 6.51 -4.78 -2.56
C LEU A 80 6.58 -3.51 -1.75
N ASN A 81 6.68 -2.34 -2.38
CA ASN A 81 6.78 -1.09 -1.63
C ASN A 81 5.49 -0.26 -1.66
N ASN A 82 4.42 -0.86 -2.20
CA ASN A 82 3.05 -0.53 -1.87
C ASN A 82 2.15 -1.69 -2.36
N PRO A 83 1.29 -2.29 -1.52
CA PRO A 83 0.55 -3.52 -1.84
C PRO A 83 -0.41 -3.43 -3.05
N ARG A 84 -0.47 -2.28 -3.72
CA ARG A 84 -1.33 -1.87 -4.84
C ARG A 84 -0.55 -1.63 -6.16
N ARG A 85 0.70 -2.08 -6.25
CA ARG A 85 1.63 -1.74 -7.36
C ARG A 85 2.01 -2.91 -8.28
N GLY A 86 1.39 -4.10 -8.11
CA GLY A 86 1.68 -5.28 -8.95
C GLY A 86 1.44 -5.11 -10.46
N ASN A 87 0.70 -4.08 -10.87
CA ASN A 87 0.42 -3.77 -12.28
C ASN A 87 1.41 -2.78 -12.92
N LEU A 88 2.54 -2.41 -12.27
CA LEU A 88 3.38 -1.27 -12.68
C LEU A 88 4.63 -1.55 -13.50
N THR A 89 5.13 -2.78 -13.55
CA THR A 89 6.38 -3.09 -14.29
C THR A 89 6.17 -3.21 -15.80
N SER A 90 4.93 -3.43 -16.19
CA SER A 90 4.53 -3.71 -17.56
C SER A 90 3.97 -2.50 -18.35
N PRO A 91 3.40 -1.44 -17.75
CA PRO A 91 3.10 -0.18 -18.45
C PRO A 91 4.34 0.61 -18.88
N LEU A 92 5.47 0.50 -18.16
CA LEU A 92 6.74 1.19 -18.48
C LEU A 92 7.38 0.71 -19.78
N LEU A 93 7.17 -0.56 -20.14
CA LEU A 93 7.62 -1.10 -21.42
C LEU A 93 6.86 -0.48 -22.63
N ILE A 94 5.74 0.19 -22.37
CA ILE A 94 4.77 0.59 -23.39
C ILE A 94 4.61 2.12 -23.47
N SER A 95 5.11 2.88 -22.49
CA SER A 95 4.96 4.35 -22.38
C SER A 95 5.76 5.19 -23.40
N LYS A 96 6.44 4.59 -24.38
CA LYS A 96 7.23 5.30 -25.42
C LYS A 96 6.49 5.52 -26.75
N LEU A 97 5.16 5.67 -26.77
CA LEU A 97 4.39 5.96 -28.00
C LEU A 97 3.34 7.09 -27.81
N PRO A 98 3.09 7.94 -28.82
CA PRO A 98 2.47 9.26 -28.61
C PRO A 98 0.93 9.27 -28.57
N SER A 99 0.44 10.41 -28.09
CA SER A 99 -0.91 10.82 -27.64
C SER A 99 -1.90 11.22 -28.74
N MET A 100 -3.21 11.22 -28.42
CA MET A 100 -4.18 12.25 -28.84
C MET A 100 -5.52 12.19 -28.08
N ALA A 101 -6.10 13.36 -27.77
CA ALA A 101 -7.41 13.62 -27.13
C ALA A 101 -8.53 13.74 -28.21
N LEU A 102 -9.86 13.72 -27.99
CA LEU A 102 -10.77 14.43 -27.07
C LEU A 102 -12.20 13.83 -27.17
N GLY A 103 -13.05 14.13 -26.16
CA GLY A 103 -14.51 14.28 -26.30
C GLY A 103 -15.40 13.37 -25.43
N PHE A 104 -16.64 13.81 -25.18
CA PHE A 104 -17.82 13.09 -24.68
C PHE A 104 -18.29 13.34 -23.24
N SER A 105 -19.38 14.11 -23.18
CA SER A 105 -20.35 14.26 -22.08
C SER A 105 -21.43 13.17 -22.20
N SER A 106 -21.88 12.65 -21.05
CA SER A 106 -22.97 11.66 -20.88
C SER A 106 -22.60 10.17 -20.93
N PHE A 107 -21.86 9.67 -19.93
CA PHE A 107 -21.66 8.22 -19.74
C PHE A 107 -21.42 7.86 -18.27
N THR A 108 -22.48 7.62 -17.48
CA THR A 108 -22.33 7.39 -16.01
C THR A 108 -22.89 6.10 -15.44
N LEU A 109 -23.50 5.16 -16.18
CA LEU A 109 -24.13 4.01 -15.50
C LEU A 109 -23.89 2.59 -16.01
N SER A 110 -23.16 2.33 -17.10
CA SER A 110 -22.83 0.94 -17.45
C SER A 110 -21.58 0.83 -18.31
N LEU A 111 -20.42 0.62 -17.67
CA LEU A 111 -19.20 0.18 -18.33
C LEU A 111 -18.69 -1.07 -17.60
N CYS A 112 -19.44 -2.16 -17.78
CA CYS A 112 -18.92 -3.50 -17.55
C CYS A 112 -18.01 -3.84 -18.75
N PHE A 113 -16.71 -3.54 -18.63
CA PHE A 113 -15.61 -3.91 -19.55
C PHE A 113 -15.69 -3.51 -21.04
N SER A 114 -16.83 -3.03 -21.54
CA SER A 114 -17.06 -2.83 -22.97
C SER A 114 -17.48 -1.40 -23.26
N LEU A 115 -16.59 -0.62 -23.87
CA LEU A 115 -16.95 0.67 -24.47
C LEU A 115 -18.04 0.44 -25.53
N LEU A 116 -19.10 1.25 -25.51
CA LEU A 116 -20.26 1.07 -26.39
C LEU A 116 -19.87 1.18 -27.88
N GLY A 117 -20.28 0.17 -28.66
CA GLY A 117 -20.41 0.17 -30.12
C GLY A 117 -19.23 0.76 -30.90
N TYR A 118 -19.36 2.02 -31.33
CA TYR A 118 -18.39 2.71 -32.19
C TYR A 118 -16.98 2.78 -31.60
N TRP A 119 -16.87 2.95 -30.28
CA TRP A 119 -15.60 3.01 -29.55
C TRP A 119 -14.93 1.63 -29.42
N GLN A 120 -15.70 0.55 -29.54
CA GLN A 120 -15.17 -0.80 -29.49
C GLN A 120 -14.39 -1.15 -30.76
N THR A 121 -14.85 -0.67 -31.93
CA THR A 121 -14.26 -0.96 -33.24
C THR A 121 -13.15 0.02 -33.62
N ASN A 122 -13.26 1.30 -33.26
CA ASN A 122 -12.35 2.35 -33.74
C ASN A 122 -11.20 2.71 -32.79
N CYS A 123 -11.20 2.20 -31.55
CA CYS A 123 -10.13 2.47 -30.60
C CYS A 123 -9.21 1.26 -30.41
N ASN A 124 -7.91 1.51 -30.40
CA ASN A 124 -6.94 0.50 -29.98
C ASN A 124 -7.03 0.27 -28.45
N PRO A 125 -6.54 -0.87 -27.92
CA PRO A 125 -6.66 -1.17 -26.49
C PRO A 125 -6.08 -0.10 -25.56
N PHE A 126 -5.04 0.62 -26.01
CA PHE A 126 -4.42 1.71 -25.25
C PHE A 126 -5.32 2.96 -25.17
N GLN A 127 -5.93 3.36 -26.29
CA GLN A 127 -6.91 4.46 -26.34
C GLN A 127 -8.14 4.13 -25.49
N LYS A 128 -8.59 2.87 -25.49
CA LYS A 128 -9.68 2.42 -24.60
C LYS A 128 -9.32 2.63 -23.13
N MET A 129 -8.08 2.33 -22.74
CA MET A 129 -7.58 2.55 -21.39
C MET A 129 -7.51 4.05 -21.03
N LEU A 130 -7.17 4.93 -21.98
CA LEU A 130 -7.22 6.39 -21.77
C LEU A 130 -8.65 6.89 -21.48
N ILE A 131 -9.65 6.38 -22.20
CA ILE A 131 -11.05 6.72 -21.97
C ILE A 131 -11.50 6.25 -20.57
N VAL A 132 -11.15 5.02 -20.19
CA VAL A 132 -11.43 4.48 -18.85
C VAL A 132 -10.74 5.33 -17.77
N ARG A 133 -9.49 5.76 -17.97
CA ARG A 133 -8.80 6.66 -17.05
C ARG A 133 -9.56 7.97 -16.82
N SER A 134 -10.19 8.53 -17.86
CA SER A 134 -10.95 9.79 -17.74
C SER A 134 -12.29 9.63 -17.03
N LEU A 135 -12.99 8.50 -17.20
CA LEU A 135 -14.37 8.32 -16.72
C LEU A 135 -14.49 7.41 -15.48
N ARG A 136 -13.62 6.41 -15.35
CA ARG A 136 -13.68 5.30 -14.38
C ARG A 136 -12.26 4.98 -13.89
N GLN A 137 -11.68 5.88 -13.11
CA GLN A 137 -10.32 5.73 -12.58
C GLN A 137 -10.14 4.42 -11.80
N ASP A 138 -11.17 3.95 -11.10
CA ASP A 138 -11.17 2.71 -10.32
C ASP A 138 -11.05 1.42 -11.17
N ARG A 139 -11.27 1.49 -12.49
CA ARG A 139 -11.17 0.33 -13.39
C ARG A 139 -9.85 0.25 -14.14
N VAL A 140 -9.00 1.27 -14.03
CA VAL A 140 -7.75 1.36 -14.79
C VAL A 140 -6.80 0.22 -14.44
N SER A 141 -6.68 -0.16 -13.17
CA SER A 141 -5.85 -1.28 -12.70
C SER A 141 -6.21 -2.59 -13.44
N PHE A 142 -7.50 -2.90 -13.53
CA PHE A 142 -8.00 -4.07 -14.27
C PHE A 142 -7.78 -3.97 -15.79
N CYS A 143 -7.94 -2.79 -16.37
CA CYS A 143 -7.66 -2.57 -17.79
C CYS A 143 -6.18 -2.75 -18.12
N VAL A 144 -5.29 -2.25 -17.26
CA VAL A 144 -3.84 -2.44 -17.35
C VAL A 144 -3.53 -3.94 -17.28
N ALA A 145 -4.02 -4.64 -16.25
CA ALA A 145 -3.87 -6.08 -16.10
C ALA A 145 -4.33 -6.86 -17.36
N SER A 146 -5.54 -6.58 -17.86
CA SER A 146 -6.07 -7.24 -19.06
C SER A 146 -5.23 -6.94 -20.31
N PHE A 147 -4.76 -5.70 -20.45
CA PHE A 147 -3.89 -5.28 -21.55
C PHE A 147 -2.54 -6.03 -21.53
N ILE A 148 -1.93 -6.17 -20.35
CA ILE A 148 -0.71 -6.95 -20.14
C ILE A 148 -0.95 -8.42 -20.43
N ALA A 149 -2.03 -9.00 -19.90
CA ALA A 149 -2.38 -10.39 -20.12
C ALA A 149 -2.57 -10.71 -21.61
N LYS A 150 -3.13 -9.77 -22.39
CA LYS A 150 -3.33 -9.91 -23.83
C LYS A 150 -2.03 -9.83 -24.64
N HIS A 151 -1.11 -8.93 -24.26
CA HIS A 151 0.12 -8.68 -25.03
C HIS A 151 1.33 -9.50 -24.59
N LEU A 152 1.47 -9.76 -23.29
CA LEU A 152 2.58 -10.50 -22.70
C LEU A 152 2.16 -11.90 -22.20
N GLY A 153 0.91 -12.07 -21.78
CA GLY A 153 0.34 -13.32 -21.25
C GLY A 153 -0.12 -13.17 -19.79
N ALA A 154 -1.11 -13.96 -19.37
CA ALA A 154 -1.71 -13.88 -18.01
C ALA A 154 -0.70 -14.06 -16.85
N ARG A 155 0.36 -14.85 -17.09
CA ARG A 155 1.47 -15.11 -16.17
C ARG A 155 2.27 -13.87 -15.73
N PHE A 156 2.09 -12.73 -16.40
CA PHE A 156 2.78 -11.47 -16.10
C PHE A 156 1.93 -10.51 -15.24
N VAL A 157 0.72 -10.92 -14.91
CA VAL A 157 -0.25 -10.16 -14.11
C VAL A 157 -0.51 -10.89 -12.80
N GLU A 158 -0.59 -12.22 -12.86
CA GLU A 158 -0.68 -13.05 -11.69
C GLU A 158 0.70 -13.10 -11.02
N PRO A 159 0.83 -12.68 -9.74
CA PRO A 159 2.07 -12.85 -9.03
C PRO A 159 2.37 -14.36 -8.98
N PRO A 160 3.57 -14.80 -9.35
CA PRO A 160 3.93 -16.20 -9.18
C PRO A 160 3.79 -16.54 -7.70
N VAL A 161 3.09 -17.64 -7.40
CA VAL A 161 3.10 -18.16 -6.04
C VAL A 161 4.56 -18.46 -5.73
N LEU A 162 5.09 -17.77 -4.72
CA LEU A 162 6.44 -18.00 -4.21
C LEU A 162 6.39 -19.36 -3.51
N ASP A 163 6.42 -20.43 -4.31
CA ASP A 163 6.49 -21.78 -3.79
C ASP A 163 7.83 -21.88 -3.08
N MET A 164 7.78 -22.02 -1.75
CA MET A 164 8.95 -22.13 -0.88
C MET A 164 9.80 -23.38 -1.14
N LYS A 165 9.54 -24.10 -2.25
CA LYS A 165 10.58 -24.81 -2.99
C LYS A 165 11.58 -23.81 -3.60
N ALA A 166 12.18 -22.97 -2.76
CA ALA A 166 13.35 -22.16 -3.11
C ALA A 166 14.55 -23.03 -3.53
N VAL A 167 14.39 -24.36 -3.61
CA VAL A 167 15.18 -25.28 -4.41
C VAL A 167 15.45 -24.70 -5.81
N SER A 168 14.46 -24.11 -6.50
CA SER A 168 14.72 -23.50 -7.81
C SER A 168 15.63 -22.27 -7.75
N VAL A 169 15.52 -21.44 -6.70
CA VAL A 169 16.41 -20.28 -6.49
C VAL A 169 17.81 -20.74 -6.07
N VAL A 170 17.89 -21.77 -5.22
CA VAL A 170 19.15 -22.39 -4.80
C VAL A 170 19.85 -23.04 -6.00
N GLU A 171 19.10 -23.67 -6.89
CA GLU A 171 19.57 -24.23 -8.18
C GLU A 171 20.05 -23.13 -9.14
N GLU A 172 19.38 -21.98 -9.17
CA GLU A 172 19.76 -20.83 -10.01
C GLU A 172 20.89 -19.97 -9.41
N SER A 173 21.15 -20.12 -8.11
CA SER A 173 22.17 -19.38 -7.38
C SER A 173 23.54 -20.06 -7.42
N THR A 174 24.59 -19.26 -7.34
CA THR A 174 25.97 -19.72 -7.20
C THR A 174 26.47 -19.52 -5.77
N SER A 175 27.57 -20.16 -5.40
CA SER A 175 28.16 -20.00 -4.06
C SER A 175 28.75 -18.61 -3.80
N SER A 176 28.90 -17.77 -4.84
CA SER A 176 29.42 -16.40 -4.74
C SER A 176 28.34 -15.32 -4.90
N THR A 177 27.09 -15.69 -5.21
CA THR A 177 25.97 -14.75 -5.34
C THR A 177 25.17 -14.73 -4.03
N PRO A 178 25.13 -13.60 -3.29
CA PRO A 178 24.32 -13.52 -2.09
C PRO A 178 22.83 -13.54 -2.43
N LEU A 179 22.05 -14.15 -1.55
CA LEU A 179 20.61 -14.31 -1.64
C LEU A 179 19.95 -13.35 -0.63
N ILE A 180 19.16 -12.39 -1.09
CA ILE A 180 18.66 -11.28 -0.26
C ILE A 180 17.14 -11.34 -0.16
N PHE A 181 16.62 -11.49 1.06
CA PHE A 181 15.22 -11.27 1.40
C PHE A 181 14.97 -9.79 1.68
N VAL A 182 14.23 -9.12 0.81
CA VAL A 182 13.68 -7.80 1.10
C VAL A 182 12.38 -7.98 1.86
N LEU A 183 12.40 -7.54 3.12
CA LEU A 183 11.32 -7.79 4.07
C LEU A 183 10.22 -6.74 3.92
N SER A 184 8.98 -7.21 3.82
CA SER A 184 7.82 -6.38 4.13
C SER A 184 7.63 -6.30 5.65
N PRO A 185 7.09 -5.19 6.18
CA PRO A 185 6.82 -5.08 7.62
C PRO A 185 5.97 -6.26 8.12
N GLY A 186 6.44 -6.91 9.18
CA GLY A 186 5.70 -7.99 9.85
C GLY A 186 5.93 -9.40 9.31
N VAL A 187 6.86 -9.61 8.37
CA VAL A 187 7.19 -10.94 7.82
C VAL A 187 8.60 -11.36 8.21
N ASP A 188 8.74 -12.56 8.79
CA ASP A 188 10.02 -13.19 9.09
C ASP A 188 10.28 -14.40 8.17
N PRO A 189 11.34 -14.39 7.34
CA PRO A 189 11.69 -15.49 6.45
C PRO A 189 12.38 -16.67 7.16
N THR A 190 12.74 -16.53 8.45
CA THR A 190 13.57 -17.52 9.15
C THR A 190 12.93 -18.91 9.16
N GLY A 191 11.64 -19.02 9.47
CA GLY A 191 10.90 -20.29 9.48
C GLY A 191 10.87 -20.96 8.11
N ALA A 192 10.61 -20.19 7.06
CA ALA A 192 10.63 -20.65 5.67
C ALA A 192 12.01 -21.19 5.26
N LEU A 193 13.08 -20.49 5.67
CA LEU A 193 14.45 -20.86 5.34
C LEU A 193 14.91 -22.11 6.09
N LEU A 194 14.45 -22.32 7.32
CA LEU A 194 14.70 -23.55 8.09
C LEU A 194 14.06 -24.77 7.41
N GLN A 195 12.79 -24.66 6.98
CA GLN A 195 12.12 -25.72 6.24
C GLN A 195 12.84 -26.03 4.91
N LEU A 196 13.35 -24.99 4.23
CA LEU A 196 14.16 -25.14 3.03
C LEU A 196 15.48 -25.89 3.30
N ALA A 197 16.16 -25.53 4.37
CA ALA A 197 17.41 -26.17 4.76
C ALA A 197 17.19 -27.65 5.10
N GLU A 198 16.06 -27.99 5.73
CA GLU A 198 15.64 -29.37 5.97
C GLU A 198 15.37 -30.13 4.67
N ALA A 199 14.56 -29.57 3.77
CA ALA A 199 14.27 -30.16 2.47
C ALA A 199 15.53 -30.36 1.59
N SER A 200 16.52 -29.49 1.76
CA SER A 200 17.80 -29.54 1.03
C SER A 200 18.86 -30.41 1.71
N GLY A 201 18.54 -31.04 2.85
CA GLY A 201 19.49 -31.84 3.64
C GLY A 201 20.61 -31.04 4.34
N MET A 202 20.46 -29.71 4.42
CA MET A 202 21.44 -28.75 4.95
C MET A 202 21.11 -28.26 6.37
N SER A 203 20.05 -28.77 7.01
CA SER A 203 19.59 -28.36 8.35
C SER A 203 20.70 -28.36 9.42
N LYS A 204 21.58 -29.37 9.43
CA LYS A 204 22.70 -29.46 10.39
C LYS A 204 23.84 -28.45 10.15
N HIS A 205 23.87 -27.84 8.97
CA HIS A 205 24.90 -26.89 8.53
C HIS A 205 24.30 -25.52 8.21
N PHE A 206 23.15 -25.21 8.82
CA PHE A 206 22.48 -23.94 8.72
C PHE A 206 22.76 -23.09 9.97
N TYR A 207 23.39 -21.93 9.76
CA TYR A 207 23.74 -20.99 10.81
C TYR A 207 22.96 -19.69 10.61
N ALA A 208 22.01 -19.41 11.50
CA ALA A 208 21.25 -18.17 11.49
C ALA A 208 21.77 -17.22 12.57
N LEU A 209 21.99 -15.96 12.20
CA LEU A 209 22.43 -14.90 13.09
C LEU A 209 21.64 -13.62 12.82
N SER A 210 20.99 -13.08 13.84
CA SER A 210 20.37 -11.75 13.75
C SER A 210 21.39 -10.66 13.99
N LEU A 211 21.56 -9.76 13.02
CA LEU A 211 22.50 -8.64 13.13
C LEU A 211 21.94 -7.57 14.05
N GLY A 212 22.69 -7.28 15.11
CA GLY A 212 22.44 -6.23 16.07
C GLY A 212 23.76 -5.74 16.66
N GLN A 213 23.68 -4.93 17.72
CA GLN A 213 24.87 -4.39 18.36
C GLN A 213 25.81 -5.52 18.85
N GLY A 214 27.06 -5.51 18.38
CA GLY A 214 28.09 -6.47 18.79
C GLY A 214 28.12 -7.81 18.05
N GLN A 215 27.21 -8.07 17.10
CA GLN A 215 27.15 -9.36 16.39
C GLN A 215 28.02 -9.44 15.13
N ALA A 216 28.54 -8.31 14.65
CA ALA A 216 29.37 -8.21 13.44
C ALA A 216 30.62 -9.13 13.43
N PRO A 217 31.40 -9.28 14.53
CA PRO A 217 32.56 -10.17 14.54
C PRO A 217 32.18 -11.65 14.37
N ILE A 218 31.02 -12.05 14.93
CA ILE A 218 30.52 -13.43 14.83
C ILE A 218 30.08 -13.71 13.39
N ALA A 219 29.36 -12.78 12.76
CA ALA A 219 28.99 -12.86 11.35
C ALA A 219 30.22 -13.01 10.44
N LYS A 220 31.29 -12.27 10.73
CA LYS A 220 32.56 -12.36 10.01
C LYS A 220 33.20 -13.74 10.13
N SER A 221 33.32 -14.29 11.34
CA SER A 221 33.87 -15.63 11.56
C SER A 221 33.08 -16.70 10.80
N MET A 222 31.74 -16.62 10.83
CA MET A 222 30.87 -17.57 10.12
C MET A 222 31.07 -17.54 8.60
N ILE A 223 31.29 -16.36 8.02
CA ILE A 223 31.59 -16.23 6.58
C ILE A 223 33.01 -16.70 6.29
N GLU A 224 33.98 -16.42 7.16
CA GLU A 224 35.37 -16.84 6.97
C GLU A 224 35.55 -18.36 7.05
N GLU A 225 34.80 -19.04 7.93
CA GLU A 225 34.74 -20.50 8.02
C GLU A 225 34.28 -21.15 6.70
N ALA A 226 33.47 -20.45 5.91
CA ALA A 226 33.06 -20.92 4.58
C ALA A 226 34.26 -21.14 3.64
N TYR A 227 35.32 -20.33 3.75
CA TYR A 227 36.55 -20.52 2.97
C TYR A 227 37.29 -21.78 3.40
N LEU A 228 37.40 -22.01 4.72
CA LEU A 228 38.09 -23.17 5.27
C LEU A 228 37.42 -24.48 4.83
N SER A 229 36.09 -24.50 4.79
CA SER A 229 35.32 -25.67 4.35
C SER A 229 35.63 -26.13 2.93
N ALA A 230 36.03 -25.20 2.05
CA ALA A 230 36.40 -25.49 0.67
C ALA A 230 37.74 -26.25 0.57
N PHE A 231 38.65 -26.06 1.54
CA PHE A 231 39.99 -26.66 1.52
C PHE A 231 40.01 -28.08 2.12
N TYR A 232 39.11 -28.38 3.07
CA TYR A 232 39.12 -29.62 3.86
C TYR A 232 38.02 -30.63 3.48
N SER A 233 37.34 -30.47 2.33
CA SER A 233 36.24 -31.35 1.87
C SER A 233 35.09 -31.54 2.90
N PHE A 234 34.84 -30.52 3.72
CA PHE A 234 33.65 -30.50 4.57
C PHE A 234 32.39 -30.21 3.75
N PRO A 235 31.20 -30.68 4.17
CA PRO A 235 29.96 -30.24 3.58
C PRO A 235 29.86 -28.72 3.73
N GLY A 236 29.63 -28.00 2.62
CA GLY A 236 29.43 -26.54 2.66
C GLY A 236 28.31 -26.16 3.62
N HIS A 237 28.27 -24.89 4.06
CA HIS A 237 27.33 -24.41 5.07
C HIS A 237 26.47 -23.28 4.54
N TRP A 238 25.32 -23.07 5.14
CA TRP A 238 24.44 -21.94 4.85
C TRP A 238 24.51 -20.95 5.99
N VAL A 239 24.80 -19.69 5.66
CA VAL A 239 24.85 -18.60 6.63
C VAL A 239 23.69 -17.67 6.33
N PHE A 240 22.84 -17.44 7.32
CA PHE A 240 21.74 -16.49 7.26
C PHE A 240 22.00 -15.32 8.20
N LEU A 241 22.13 -14.12 7.63
CA LEU A 241 22.25 -12.88 8.39
C LEU A 241 20.91 -12.15 8.35
N ALA A 242 20.20 -12.15 9.47
CA ALA A 242 18.90 -11.50 9.58
C ALA A 242 19.05 -10.01 9.92
N ASN A 243 18.11 -9.19 9.47
CA ASN A 243 17.96 -7.78 9.86
C ASN A 243 19.19 -6.90 9.56
N CYS A 244 19.80 -7.05 8.39
CA CYS A 244 20.99 -6.30 7.98
C CYS A 244 20.84 -4.77 8.06
N HIS A 245 19.62 -4.25 7.83
CA HIS A 245 19.28 -2.82 7.99
C HIS A 245 19.53 -2.27 9.41
N LEU A 246 19.62 -3.11 10.45
CA LEU A 246 19.93 -2.67 11.81
C LEU A 246 21.43 -2.41 12.04
N SER A 247 22.30 -2.85 11.12
CA SER A 247 23.76 -2.79 11.26
C SER A 247 24.44 -2.19 10.02
N LEU A 248 23.92 -1.06 9.53
CA LEU A 248 24.40 -0.38 8.31
C LEU A 248 25.88 0.01 8.36
N SER A 249 26.40 0.36 9.55
CA SER A 249 27.82 0.72 9.74
C SER A 249 28.79 -0.40 9.39
N TRP A 250 28.37 -1.67 9.51
CA TRP A 250 29.19 -2.84 9.18
C TRP A 250 29.03 -3.31 7.73
N MET A 251 28.00 -2.84 7.02
CA MET A 251 27.73 -3.27 5.64
C MET A 251 28.88 -3.02 4.65
N PRO A 252 29.71 -1.96 4.77
CA PRO A 252 30.91 -1.81 3.94
C PRO A 252 31.96 -2.91 4.16
N GLU A 253 32.05 -3.49 5.37
CA GLU A 253 32.94 -4.63 5.63
C GLU A 253 32.35 -5.91 5.03
N LEU A 254 31.03 -6.12 5.17
CA LEU A 254 30.34 -7.24 4.52
C LEU A 254 30.50 -7.21 2.99
N ASP A 255 30.43 -6.04 2.36
CA ASP A 255 30.67 -5.88 0.92
C ASP A 255 32.09 -6.34 0.52
N LYS A 256 33.10 -6.04 1.34
CA LYS A 256 34.47 -6.54 1.12
C LYS A 256 34.54 -8.06 1.23
N LEU A 257 33.86 -8.67 2.21
CA LEU A 257 33.80 -10.11 2.37
C LEU A 257 33.13 -10.79 1.17
N ILE A 258 32.02 -10.23 0.66
CA ILE A 258 31.32 -10.76 -0.52
C ILE A 258 32.20 -10.67 -1.77
N LYS A 259 32.94 -9.57 -1.96
CA LYS A 259 33.92 -9.46 -3.04
C LYS A 259 35.04 -10.50 -2.94
N GLN A 260 35.49 -10.81 -1.72
CA GLN A 260 36.47 -11.87 -1.49
C GLN A 260 35.91 -13.27 -1.81
N LEU A 261 34.64 -13.54 -1.49
CA LEU A 261 33.94 -14.79 -1.87
C LEU A 261 33.89 -15.02 -3.38
N GLN A 262 33.81 -13.95 -4.19
CA GLN A 262 33.84 -14.06 -5.65
C GLN A 262 35.21 -14.47 -6.18
N VAL A 263 36.29 -14.07 -5.51
CA VAL A 263 37.67 -14.37 -5.92
C VAL A 263 38.10 -15.76 -5.44
N GLN A 264 37.86 -16.08 -4.17
CA GLN A 264 38.37 -17.32 -3.56
C GLN A 264 37.53 -18.56 -3.87
N LYS A 265 36.32 -18.40 -4.43
CA LYS A 265 35.38 -19.47 -4.83
C LYS A 265 35.12 -20.50 -3.71
N PRO A 266 34.15 -20.24 -2.82
CA PRO A 266 33.79 -21.15 -1.74
C PRO A 266 33.20 -22.47 -2.25
N HIS A 267 33.03 -23.44 -1.34
CA HIS A 267 32.44 -24.74 -1.63
C HIS A 267 31.12 -24.63 -2.41
N LYS A 268 30.86 -25.55 -3.34
CA LYS A 268 29.70 -25.48 -4.26
C LYS A 268 28.34 -25.40 -3.54
N ASN A 269 28.24 -25.96 -2.33
CA ASN A 269 27.01 -25.96 -1.53
C ASN A 269 26.91 -24.78 -0.55
N PHE A 270 27.94 -23.91 -0.46
CA PHE A 270 27.86 -22.72 0.37
C PHE A 270 26.81 -21.75 -0.17
N ARG A 271 25.99 -21.17 0.71
CA ARG A 271 25.03 -20.12 0.37
C ARG A 271 25.00 -19.06 1.47
N LEU A 272 25.07 -17.80 1.05
CA LEU A 272 24.93 -16.64 1.92
C LEU A 272 23.54 -16.03 1.73
N TRP A 273 22.74 -16.04 2.79
CA TRP A 273 21.41 -15.48 2.87
C TRP A 273 21.44 -14.21 3.72
N LEU A 274 20.80 -13.14 3.24
CA LEU A 274 20.67 -11.86 3.93
C LEU A 274 19.17 -11.53 4.05
N SER A 275 18.73 -10.92 5.14
CA SER A 275 17.41 -10.27 5.18
C SER A 275 17.53 -8.80 5.57
N SER A 276 16.77 -7.94 4.89
CA SER A 276 16.77 -6.51 5.16
C SER A 276 15.45 -5.86 4.79
N SER A 277 14.96 -4.95 5.63
CA SER A 277 13.99 -3.95 5.20
C SER A 277 14.64 -3.01 4.17
N PRO A 278 13.89 -2.43 3.23
CA PRO A 278 14.42 -1.44 2.30
C PRO A 278 15.08 -0.27 3.03
N HIS A 279 16.31 0.08 2.63
CA HIS A 279 17.04 1.20 3.21
C HIS A 279 17.95 1.88 2.17
N PRO A 280 17.96 3.23 2.06
CA PRO A 280 18.75 3.94 1.05
C PRO A 280 20.26 3.81 1.22
N GLU A 281 20.75 3.65 2.45
CA GLU A 281 22.19 3.50 2.75
C GLU A 281 22.71 2.07 2.63
N PHE A 282 21.86 1.11 2.26
CA PHE A 282 22.31 -0.26 2.06
C PHE A 282 23.25 -0.33 0.84
N PRO A 283 24.38 -1.07 0.90
CA PRO A 283 25.36 -1.04 -0.17
C PRO A 283 24.80 -1.50 -1.52
N ILE A 284 24.89 -0.60 -2.50
CA ILE A 284 24.45 -0.83 -3.88
C ILE A 284 25.20 -2.00 -4.51
N SER A 285 26.47 -2.20 -4.17
CA SER A 285 27.29 -3.31 -4.69
C SER A 285 26.77 -4.69 -4.26
N ILE A 286 26.33 -4.83 -3.00
CA ILE A 286 25.73 -6.08 -2.49
C ILE A 286 24.42 -6.35 -3.21
N LEU A 287 23.59 -5.32 -3.38
CA LEU A 287 22.37 -5.43 -4.16
C LEU A 287 22.71 -5.84 -5.59
N GLN A 288 23.54 -5.10 -6.30
CA GLN A 288 23.91 -5.38 -7.68
C GLN A 288 24.46 -6.79 -7.93
N ALA A 289 25.16 -7.38 -6.95
CA ALA A 289 25.69 -8.75 -7.01
C ALA A 289 24.69 -9.84 -6.56
N GLY A 290 23.71 -9.49 -5.73
CA GLY A 290 22.77 -10.43 -5.11
C GLY A 290 21.51 -10.69 -5.91
N ILE A 291 20.93 -11.88 -5.70
CA ILE A 291 19.56 -12.20 -6.12
C ILE A 291 18.63 -11.73 -5.02
N LYS A 292 17.70 -10.84 -5.35
CA LYS A 292 16.71 -10.33 -4.39
C LYS A 292 15.43 -11.10 -4.57
N MET A 293 14.84 -11.45 -3.45
CA MET A 293 13.51 -12.01 -3.35
C MET A 293 12.84 -11.39 -2.15
N THR A 294 11.55 -11.55 -2.06
CA THR A 294 10.80 -10.85 -1.03
C THR A 294 9.75 -11.72 -0.42
N THR A 295 9.46 -11.45 0.83
CA THR A 295 8.44 -12.17 1.57
C THR A 295 7.32 -11.20 1.91
N GLU A 296 6.26 -11.20 1.08
CA GLU A 296 5.01 -10.51 1.38
C GLU A 296 4.03 -11.44 2.09
N PRO A 297 3.17 -10.89 2.98
CA PRO A 297 1.97 -11.60 3.36
C PRO A 297 1.08 -11.78 2.12
N PRO A 298 0.42 -12.94 1.98
CA PRO A 298 -0.47 -13.19 0.85
C PRO A 298 -1.65 -12.22 0.89
N LYS A 299 -2.13 -11.81 -0.29
CA LYS A 299 -3.25 -10.88 -0.42
C LYS A 299 -4.58 -11.62 -0.52
N GLY A 300 -5.59 -11.04 0.11
CA GLY A 300 -6.94 -11.59 0.20
C GLY A 300 -7.13 -12.46 1.44
N VAL A 301 -8.38 -12.51 1.90
CA VAL A 301 -8.80 -13.25 3.09
C VAL A 301 -8.54 -14.74 2.89
N LYS A 302 -8.85 -15.27 1.70
CA LYS A 302 -8.62 -16.68 1.37
C LYS A 302 -7.16 -17.09 1.52
N ALA A 303 -6.26 -16.28 0.96
CA ALA A 303 -4.84 -16.62 0.92
C ALA A 303 -4.19 -16.47 2.31
N ASN A 304 -4.60 -15.47 3.08
CA ASN A 304 -4.20 -15.31 4.49
C ASN A 304 -4.68 -16.47 5.36
N MET A 305 -5.96 -16.85 5.27
CA MET A 305 -6.48 -17.99 6.03
C MET A 305 -5.77 -19.30 5.65
N LYS A 306 -5.54 -19.52 4.35
CA LYS A 306 -4.82 -20.70 3.85
C LYS A 306 -3.42 -20.78 4.45
N ARG A 307 -2.70 -19.66 4.51
CA ARG A 307 -1.36 -19.56 5.12
C ARG A 307 -1.39 -19.85 6.61
N LEU A 308 -2.28 -19.20 7.37
CA LEU A 308 -2.37 -19.39 8.82
C LEU A 308 -2.67 -20.86 9.17
N TYR A 309 -3.59 -21.50 8.44
CA TYR A 309 -3.90 -22.91 8.63
C TYR A 309 -2.75 -23.87 8.26
N GLN A 310 -1.81 -23.44 7.42
CA GLN A 310 -0.59 -24.21 7.14
C GLN A 310 0.46 -24.09 8.25
N LEU A 311 0.42 -23.02 9.04
CA LEU A 311 1.32 -22.81 10.18
C LEU A 311 0.89 -23.61 11.41
N VAL A 312 -0.42 -23.85 11.58
CA VAL A 312 -0.95 -24.63 12.71
C VAL A 312 -0.57 -26.11 12.56
N THR A 313 0.21 -26.62 13.51
CA THR A 313 0.61 -28.02 13.54
C THR A 313 -0.54 -28.94 13.96
N GLU A 314 -0.49 -30.23 13.56
CA GLU A 314 -1.52 -31.21 13.98
C GLU A 314 -1.58 -31.39 15.50
N ALA A 315 -0.46 -31.20 16.20
CA ALA A 315 -0.39 -31.23 17.65
C ALA A 315 -1.15 -30.05 18.28
N GLN A 316 -0.95 -28.84 17.77
CA GLN A 316 -1.69 -27.65 18.20
C GLN A 316 -3.19 -27.80 17.90
N PHE A 317 -3.55 -28.33 16.72
CA PHE A 317 -4.95 -28.48 16.33
C PHE A 317 -5.76 -29.40 17.29
N ASN A 318 -5.09 -30.32 17.97
CA ASN A 318 -5.70 -31.28 18.90
C ASN A 318 -5.29 -31.04 20.38
N CYS A 319 -4.68 -29.89 20.71
CA CYS A 319 -4.08 -29.67 22.03
C CYS A 319 -5.11 -29.46 23.16
N CYS A 320 -6.34 -29.06 22.84
CA CYS A 320 -7.34 -28.64 23.82
C CYS A 320 -8.21 -29.79 24.32
N SER A 321 -8.55 -29.73 25.61
CA SER A 321 -9.51 -30.61 26.29
C SER A 321 -10.93 -30.55 25.68
N ARG A 322 -11.27 -29.40 25.07
CA ARG A 322 -12.55 -29.13 24.40
C ARG A 322 -12.33 -28.82 22.91
N PRO A 323 -12.00 -29.84 22.10
CA PRO A 323 -11.45 -29.63 20.76
C PRO A 323 -12.46 -29.06 19.76
N VAL A 324 -13.77 -29.27 19.95
CA VAL A 324 -14.81 -28.73 19.04
C VAL A 324 -14.90 -27.20 19.16
N PHE A 325 -14.90 -26.69 20.39
CA PHE A 325 -15.00 -25.25 20.65
C PHE A 325 -13.73 -24.52 20.24
N TYR A 326 -12.57 -25.11 20.58
CA TYR A 326 -11.27 -24.59 20.15
C TYR A 326 -11.17 -24.49 18.62
N ARG A 327 -11.52 -25.55 17.88
CA ARG A 327 -11.40 -25.56 16.40
C ARG A 327 -12.32 -24.54 15.72
N LYS A 328 -13.55 -24.35 16.21
CA LYS A 328 -14.45 -23.29 15.73
C LYS A 328 -13.88 -21.89 16.02
N LEU A 329 -13.40 -21.65 17.24
CA LEU A 329 -12.83 -20.36 17.63
C LEU A 329 -11.49 -20.07 16.95
N LEU A 330 -10.68 -21.10 16.67
CA LEU A 330 -9.46 -20.98 15.86
C LEU A 330 -9.80 -20.51 14.44
N PHE A 331 -10.86 -21.05 13.82
CA PHE A 331 -11.34 -20.56 12.53
C PHE A 331 -11.78 -19.09 12.59
N SER A 332 -12.55 -18.71 13.61
CA SER A 332 -12.93 -17.30 13.84
C SER A 332 -11.71 -16.40 14.06
N LEU A 333 -10.69 -16.87 14.78
CA LEU A 333 -9.45 -16.12 15.02
C LEU A 333 -8.63 -15.94 13.74
N CYS A 334 -8.48 -16.98 12.92
CA CYS A 334 -7.83 -16.88 11.61
C CYS A 334 -8.56 -15.90 10.70
N PHE A 335 -9.91 -15.92 10.70
CA PHE A 335 -10.72 -14.98 9.94
C PHE A 335 -10.56 -13.55 10.46
N PHE A 336 -10.65 -13.35 11.78
CA PHE A 336 -10.42 -12.06 12.44
C PHE A 336 -9.07 -11.45 12.06
N HIS A 337 -7.97 -12.20 12.22
CA HIS A 337 -6.64 -11.74 11.84
C HIS A 337 -6.55 -11.40 10.35
N SER A 338 -7.12 -12.24 9.48
CA SER A 338 -7.14 -12.00 8.02
C SER A 338 -7.92 -10.72 7.64
N ILE A 339 -9.03 -10.44 8.31
CA ILE A 339 -9.82 -9.21 8.10
C ILE A 339 -9.01 -7.98 8.52
N LEU A 340 -8.32 -8.02 9.66
CA LEU A 340 -7.53 -6.88 10.13
C LEU A 340 -6.37 -6.55 9.17
N LEU A 341 -5.68 -7.57 8.66
CA LEU A 341 -4.60 -7.43 7.68
C LEU A 341 -5.12 -6.80 6.37
N GLU A 342 -6.18 -7.37 5.80
CA GLU A 342 -6.72 -6.95 4.51
C GLU A 342 -7.48 -5.63 4.59
N ARG A 343 -7.95 -5.21 5.77
CA ARG A 343 -8.63 -3.92 5.94
C ARG A 343 -7.73 -2.72 5.62
N LYS A 344 -6.41 -2.88 5.70
CA LYS A 344 -5.43 -1.90 5.20
C LYS A 344 -5.63 -1.58 3.71
N LYS A 345 -6.27 -2.48 2.94
CA LYS A 345 -6.69 -2.25 1.56
C LYS A 345 -7.59 -1.01 1.45
N PHE A 346 -8.31 -0.56 2.46
CA PHE A 346 -9.19 0.62 2.34
C PHE A 346 -8.54 1.94 2.77
N LEU A 347 -7.23 1.96 3.06
CA LEU A 347 -6.50 3.14 3.57
C LEU A 347 -7.25 3.77 4.77
N GLN A 348 -7.46 5.09 4.73
CA GLN A 348 -8.12 5.89 5.76
C GLN A 348 -9.57 5.49 6.01
N MET A 349 -10.25 4.87 5.03
CA MET A 349 -11.60 4.33 5.23
C MET A 349 -11.59 2.99 5.97
N GLY A 350 -10.46 2.28 5.94
CA GLY A 350 -10.27 1.04 6.67
C GLY A 350 -9.84 1.28 8.12
N TRP A 351 -8.78 2.08 8.27
CA TRP A 351 -8.19 2.48 9.54
C TRP A 351 -7.82 3.96 9.48
N ASN A 352 -8.08 4.73 10.54
CA ASN A 352 -7.62 6.12 10.60
C ASN A 352 -6.10 6.19 10.53
N ILE A 353 -5.42 5.25 11.20
CA ILE A 353 -3.96 5.09 11.19
C ILE A 353 -3.62 3.68 10.71
N VAL A 354 -2.63 3.58 9.82
CA VAL A 354 -2.21 2.28 9.28
C VAL A 354 -1.39 1.51 10.31
N TYR A 355 -1.98 0.44 10.87
CA TYR A 355 -1.32 -0.48 11.80
C TYR A 355 -0.68 -1.67 11.06
N GLY A 356 0.37 -2.25 11.66
CA GLY A 356 1.03 -3.46 11.19
C GLY A 356 0.81 -4.61 12.17
N PHE A 357 -0.13 -5.50 11.84
CA PHE A 357 -0.36 -6.73 12.62
C PHE A 357 0.53 -7.85 12.07
N ASN A 358 1.09 -8.65 12.98
CA ASN A 358 2.09 -9.67 12.67
C ASN A 358 1.59 -11.07 13.04
N ASP A 359 2.32 -12.09 12.57
CA ASP A 359 2.04 -13.49 12.90
C ASP A 359 2.19 -13.77 14.40
N SER A 360 3.10 -13.07 15.09
CA SER A 360 3.25 -13.17 16.54
C SER A 360 1.96 -12.80 17.29
N ASP A 361 1.20 -11.82 16.79
CA ASP A 361 -0.06 -11.43 17.42
C ASP A 361 -1.09 -12.59 17.31
N PHE A 362 -1.07 -13.31 16.18
CA PHE A 362 -1.91 -14.49 15.98
C PHE A 362 -1.47 -15.65 16.89
N GLU A 363 -0.18 -15.97 16.96
CA GLU A 363 0.37 -17.06 17.78
C GLU A 363 0.08 -16.86 19.28
N VAL A 364 0.25 -15.63 19.78
CA VAL A 364 -0.08 -15.30 21.17
C VAL A 364 -1.59 -15.44 21.41
N SER A 365 -2.42 -15.01 20.47
CA SER A 365 -3.88 -15.12 20.59
C SER A 365 -4.36 -16.58 20.57
N GLU A 366 -3.72 -17.44 19.77
CA GLU A 366 -4.00 -18.87 19.73
C GLU A 366 -3.57 -19.56 21.05
N SER A 367 -2.39 -19.20 21.56
CA SER A 367 -1.91 -19.69 22.85
C SER A 367 -2.83 -19.28 24.01
N LEU A 368 -3.33 -18.04 24.00
CA LEU A 368 -4.31 -17.56 24.98
C LEU A 368 -5.63 -18.32 24.87
N LEU A 369 -6.10 -18.56 23.64
CA LEU A 369 -7.31 -19.32 23.39
C LEU A 369 -7.22 -20.73 23.96
N SER A 370 -6.11 -21.45 23.70
CA SER A 370 -5.91 -22.81 24.21
C SER A 370 -5.77 -22.86 25.73
N LEU A 371 -5.03 -21.90 26.32
CA LEU A 371 -4.85 -21.81 27.77
C LEU A 371 -6.19 -21.62 28.49
N TYR A 372 -6.98 -20.62 28.10
CA TYR A 372 -8.23 -20.28 28.79
C TYR A 372 -9.33 -21.33 28.58
N LEU A 373 -9.39 -21.97 27.40
CA LEU A 373 -10.35 -23.06 27.16
C LEU A 373 -10.02 -24.33 27.95
N ASN A 374 -8.77 -24.51 28.38
CA ASN A 374 -8.34 -25.64 29.22
C ASN A 374 -8.48 -25.34 30.71
N GLU A 375 -8.31 -24.09 31.13
CA GLU A 375 -8.37 -23.70 32.54
C GLU A 375 -9.81 -23.54 33.05
N TYR A 376 -10.74 -23.07 32.20
CA TYR A 376 -12.12 -22.74 32.59
C TYR A 376 -13.16 -23.69 31.98
N GLU A 377 -14.17 -24.07 32.78
CA GLU A 377 -15.30 -24.91 32.32
C GLU A 377 -16.27 -24.14 31.41
N GLU A 378 -16.46 -22.84 31.65
CA GLU A 378 -17.22 -21.94 30.78
C GLU A 378 -16.27 -21.05 29.97
N ILE A 379 -16.68 -20.62 28.78
CA ILE A 379 -15.84 -19.77 27.92
C ILE A 379 -15.87 -18.35 28.49
N PRO A 380 -14.74 -17.79 28.98
CA PRO A 380 -14.73 -16.47 29.58
C PRO A 380 -14.64 -15.40 28.48
N TRP A 381 -15.77 -15.10 27.86
CA TRP A 381 -15.87 -14.22 26.68
C TRP A 381 -15.21 -12.86 26.89
N ASP A 382 -15.53 -12.18 27.99
CA ASP A 382 -15.00 -10.83 28.26
C ASP A 382 -13.48 -10.83 28.42
N ALA A 383 -12.94 -11.84 29.10
CA ALA A 383 -11.49 -11.99 29.28
C ALA A 383 -10.79 -12.27 27.95
N LEU A 384 -11.30 -13.23 27.16
CA LEU A 384 -10.74 -13.56 25.85
C LEU A 384 -10.78 -12.37 24.90
N LYS A 385 -11.92 -11.68 24.81
CA LYS A 385 -12.08 -10.49 23.97
C LYS A 385 -11.13 -9.37 24.38
N TYR A 386 -11.01 -9.11 25.68
CA TYR A 386 -10.13 -8.07 26.19
C TYR A 386 -8.65 -8.41 25.98
N LEU A 387 -8.23 -9.65 26.22
CA LEU A 387 -6.84 -10.06 26.03
C LEU A 387 -6.43 -10.05 24.55
N ILE A 388 -7.28 -10.59 23.67
CA ILE A 388 -7.01 -10.63 22.23
C ILE A 388 -7.11 -9.22 21.64
N ALA A 389 -8.28 -8.58 21.71
CA ALA A 389 -8.51 -7.30 21.01
C ALA A 389 -8.05 -6.08 21.81
N GLY A 390 -8.19 -6.08 23.14
CA GLY A 390 -7.86 -4.93 23.98
C GLY A 390 -6.37 -4.77 24.27
N VAL A 391 -5.69 -5.89 24.57
CA VAL A 391 -4.28 -5.92 24.98
C VAL A 391 -3.36 -6.28 23.82
N ASN A 392 -3.57 -7.44 23.18
CA ASN A 392 -2.65 -7.94 22.15
C ASN A 392 -2.72 -7.10 20.87
N TYR A 393 -3.85 -7.15 20.14
CA TYR A 393 -4.03 -6.31 18.95
C TYR A 393 -4.19 -4.82 19.30
N GLY A 394 -4.87 -4.53 20.42
CA GLY A 394 -5.09 -3.16 20.90
C GLY A 394 -3.84 -2.45 21.43
N GLY A 395 -2.74 -3.18 21.65
CA GLY A 395 -1.43 -2.59 21.96
C GLY A 395 -0.84 -1.80 20.78
N HIS A 396 -1.19 -2.17 19.55
CA HIS A 396 -0.79 -1.47 18.33
C HIS A 396 -1.68 -0.26 18.02
N VAL A 397 -2.92 -0.26 18.51
CA VAL A 397 -3.96 0.70 18.13
C VAL A 397 -4.00 1.91 19.07
N THR A 398 -3.68 3.07 18.52
CA THR A 398 -3.58 4.33 19.25
C THR A 398 -4.83 5.20 19.17
N ASP A 399 -5.63 5.07 18.10
CA ASP A 399 -6.84 5.87 17.89
C ASP A 399 -8.06 5.25 18.57
N ASP A 400 -8.90 6.08 19.21
CA ASP A 400 -10.07 5.62 19.97
C ASP A 400 -11.17 5.04 19.06
N TRP A 401 -11.32 5.56 17.84
CA TRP A 401 -12.31 5.05 16.89
C TRP A 401 -11.86 3.73 16.27
N ASP A 402 -10.58 3.61 15.95
CA ASP A 402 -9.99 2.35 15.51
C ASP A 402 -10.04 1.28 16.61
N ARG A 403 -9.85 1.66 17.89
CA ARG A 403 -10.01 0.75 19.04
C ARG A 403 -11.46 0.28 19.20
N ARG A 404 -12.43 1.18 19.00
CA ARG A 404 -13.85 0.84 18.98
C ARG A 404 -14.14 -0.16 17.86
N LEU A 405 -13.64 0.09 16.66
CA LEU A 405 -13.81 -0.79 15.50
C LEU A 405 -13.24 -2.20 15.77
N LEU A 406 -12.03 -2.29 16.31
CA LEU A 406 -11.41 -3.55 16.71
C LEU A 406 -12.27 -4.33 17.72
N THR A 407 -12.85 -3.60 18.68
CA THR A 407 -13.76 -4.16 19.69
C THR A 407 -15.08 -4.63 19.06
N THR A 408 -15.60 -3.97 18.03
CA THR A 408 -16.78 -4.44 17.29
C THR A 408 -16.50 -5.78 16.64
N TYR A 409 -15.38 -5.92 15.91
CA TYR A 409 -15.04 -7.17 15.23
C TYR A 409 -14.91 -8.36 16.15
N ILE A 410 -14.18 -8.20 17.27
CA ILE A 410 -14.02 -9.32 18.19
C ILE A 410 -15.36 -9.72 18.83
N ASN A 411 -16.27 -8.77 19.06
CA ASN A 411 -17.58 -9.06 19.61
C ASN A 411 -18.47 -9.84 18.64
N ASP A 412 -18.39 -9.52 17.34
CA ASP A 412 -19.15 -10.22 16.30
C ASP A 412 -18.66 -11.67 16.11
N TYR A 413 -17.34 -11.89 16.18
CA TYR A 413 -16.74 -13.21 15.92
C TYR A 413 -16.63 -14.12 17.15
N PHE A 414 -16.49 -13.55 18.34
CA PHE A 414 -16.41 -14.30 19.61
C PHE A 414 -17.72 -14.13 20.38
N CYS A 415 -18.71 -14.95 20.03
CA CYS A 415 -20.00 -14.99 20.69
C CYS A 415 -20.50 -16.43 20.84
N ASP A 416 -21.48 -16.65 21.71
CA ASP A 416 -22.07 -17.97 21.92
C ASP A 416 -22.65 -18.58 20.63
N ALA A 417 -23.19 -17.74 19.74
CA ALA A 417 -23.71 -18.18 18.45
C ALA A 417 -22.62 -18.79 17.55
N ALA A 418 -21.39 -18.24 17.56
CA ALA A 418 -20.27 -18.76 16.76
C ALA A 418 -19.91 -20.21 17.12
N VAL A 419 -20.16 -20.60 18.36
CA VAL A 419 -19.79 -21.91 18.90
C VAL A 419 -20.97 -22.88 18.85
N ASN A 420 -22.17 -22.41 19.15
CA ASN A 420 -23.35 -23.27 19.28
C ASN A 420 -24.10 -23.45 17.96
N GLU A 421 -24.12 -22.46 17.07
CA GLU A 421 -24.85 -22.56 15.81
C GLU A 421 -24.06 -23.35 14.75
N PRO A 422 -24.72 -24.22 13.97
CA PRO A 422 -24.11 -24.84 12.81
C PRO A 422 -23.99 -23.82 11.67
N LEU A 423 -22.83 -23.76 11.02
CA LEU A 423 -22.58 -22.87 9.88
C LEU A 423 -22.81 -21.38 10.21
N PHE A 424 -22.37 -20.96 11.40
CA PHE A 424 -22.44 -19.56 11.83
C PHE A 424 -21.79 -18.65 10.78
N LYS A 425 -22.52 -17.61 10.36
CA LYS A 425 -22.08 -16.66 9.34
C LYS A 425 -21.14 -15.64 9.95
N LEU A 426 -19.93 -15.54 9.41
CA LEU A 426 -18.93 -14.56 9.83
C LEU A 426 -19.08 -13.21 9.12
N SER A 427 -19.86 -13.15 8.03
CA SER A 427 -20.13 -11.91 7.31
C SER A 427 -21.55 -11.93 6.73
N CYS A 428 -21.98 -10.78 6.20
CA CYS A 428 -23.23 -10.67 5.44
C CYS A 428 -23.28 -11.62 4.22
N SER A 429 -22.12 -12.04 3.69
CA SER A 429 -22.02 -12.98 2.59
C SER A 429 -22.17 -14.43 3.06
N ALA A 430 -23.04 -15.20 2.39
CA ALA A 430 -23.30 -16.60 2.69
C ALA A 430 -22.07 -17.52 2.51
N SER A 431 -21.09 -17.08 1.73
CA SER A 431 -19.86 -17.83 1.46
C SER A 431 -18.92 -17.93 2.66
N TYR A 432 -19.01 -17.01 3.63
CA TYR A 432 -18.13 -16.96 4.80
C TYR A 432 -18.87 -17.39 6.05
N HIS A 433 -18.77 -18.68 6.36
CA HIS A 433 -19.28 -19.28 7.57
C HIS A 433 -18.23 -20.20 8.22
N ILE A 434 -18.43 -20.52 9.50
CA ILE A 434 -17.63 -21.51 10.22
C ILE A 434 -18.02 -22.92 9.72
N PRO A 435 -17.10 -23.70 9.14
CA PRO A 435 -17.42 -25.04 8.64
C PRO A 435 -17.72 -26.01 9.79
N ARG A 436 -18.27 -27.18 9.44
CA ARG A 436 -18.52 -28.26 10.42
C ARG A 436 -17.21 -28.79 10.98
N ASP A 437 -17.25 -29.24 12.24
CA ASP A 437 -16.06 -29.80 12.88
C ASP A 437 -15.55 -31.05 12.15
N GLY A 438 -14.24 -31.21 12.10
CA GLY A 438 -13.57 -32.23 11.32
C GLY A 438 -12.05 -32.18 11.39
N PRO A 439 -11.36 -32.99 10.56
CA PRO A 439 -9.90 -32.94 10.45
C PRO A 439 -9.44 -31.61 9.80
N PRO A 440 -8.16 -31.21 10.00
CA PRO A 440 -7.59 -29.99 9.39
C PRO A 440 -7.81 -29.90 7.86
N SER A 441 -7.78 -31.05 7.18
CA SER A 441 -7.99 -31.16 5.74
C SER A 441 -9.38 -30.67 5.29
N LEU A 442 -10.42 -30.83 6.12
CA LEU A 442 -11.77 -30.35 5.83
C LEU A 442 -11.80 -28.82 5.83
N TYR A 443 -11.24 -28.20 6.87
CA TYR A 443 -11.11 -26.73 6.96
C TYR A 443 -10.31 -26.18 5.78
N MET A 444 -9.20 -26.83 5.43
CA MET A 444 -8.37 -26.43 4.28
C MET A 444 -9.11 -26.58 2.95
N SER A 445 -9.90 -27.65 2.76
CA SER A 445 -10.72 -27.84 1.56
C SER A 445 -11.77 -26.74 1.41
N TYR A 446 -12.39 -26.34 2.52
CA TYR A 446 -13.36 -25.24 2.55
C TYR A 446 -12.71 -23.89 2.21
N ILE A 447 -11.55 -23.58 2.79
CA ILE A 447 -10.79 -22.36 2.48
C ILE A 447 -10.45 -22.30 0.99
N ASN A 448 -10.11 -23.43 0.36
CA ASN A 448 -9.81 -23.47 -1.08
C ASN A 448 -11.04 -23.19 -1.97
N VAL A 449 -12.26 -23.37 -1.48
CA VAL A 449 -13.52 -23.07 -2.21
C VAL A 449 -13.93 -21.60 -2.08
N LEU A 450 -13.38 -20.85 -1.12
CA LEU A 450 -13.69 -19.43 -0.95
C LEU A 450 -13.43 -18.62 -2.23
N PRO A 451 -14.21 -17.55 -2.50
CA PRO A 451 -13.99 -16.66 -3.63
C PRO A 451 -12.57 -16.08 -3.64
N PRO A 452 -11.91 -15.95 -4.81
CA PRO A 452 -10.59 -15.32 -4.91
C PRO A 452 -10.64 -13.78 -4.82
N THR A 453 -11.82 -13.18 -5.01
CA THR A 453 -12.04 -11.74 -4.92
C THR A 453 -13.13 -11.47 -3.89
N GLU A 454 -12.78 -10.77 -2.81
CA GLU A 454 -13.68 -10.47 -1.70
C GLU A 454 -14.53 -9.22 -1.97
N HIS A 455 -15.82 -9.30 -1.62
CA HIS A 455 -16.69 -8.14 -1.64
C HIS A 455 -16.43 -7.23 -0.42
N PRO A 456 -16.56 -5.90 -0.52
CA PRO A 456 -16.28 -4.98 0.60
C PRO A 456 -17.11 -5.26 1.86
N GLU A 457 -18.31 -5.80 1.67
CA GLU A 457 -19.21 -6.21 2.76
C GLU A 457 -18.60 -7.28 3.69
N VAL A 458 -17.66 -8.09 3.20
CA VAL A 458 -16.93 -9.06 4.03
C VAL A 458 -16.14 -8.35 5.14
N PHE A 459 -15.72 -7.12 4.87
CA PHE A 459 -15.04 -6.25 5.83
C PHE A 459 -16.02 -5.30 6.54
N GLY A 460 -17.34 -5.43 6.37
CA GLY A 460 -18.29 -4.45 6.88
C GLY A 460 -18.13 -3.06 6.25
N GLN A 461 -17.67 -3.01 4.99
CA GLN A 461 -17.47 -1.76 4.23
C GLN A 461 -18.48 -1.65 3.09
N HIS A 462 -18.87 -0.41 2.78
CA HIS A 462 -19.69 -0.11 1.61
C HIS A 462 -18.89 -0.28 0.29
N THR A 463 -19.57 -0.54 -0.83
CA THR A 463 -18.90 -0.73 -2.14
C THR A 463 -18.08 0.48 -2.59
N ASN A 464 -18.45 1.68 -2.13
CA ASN A 464 -17.70 2.91 -2.43
C ASN A 464 -16.29 2.91 -1.82
N ALA A 465 -16.05 2.19 -0.72
CA ALA A 465 -14.72 2.08 -0.13
C ALA A 465 -13.74 1.35 -1.08
N ASP A 466 -14.21 0.33 -1.79
CA ASP A 466 -13.38 -0.37 -2.78
C ASP A 466 -13.12 0.50 -4.02
N ILE A 467 -14.12 1.27 -4.46
CA ILE A 467 -13.94 2.27 -5.52
C ILE A 467 -12.90 3.31 -5.10
N ALA A 468 -12.99 3.86 -3.87
CA ALA A 468 -12.02 4.81 -3.32
C ALA A 468 -10.61 4.23 -3.34
N SER A 469 -10.49 3.00 -2.84
CA SER A 469 -9.27 2.22 -2.80
C SER A 469 -8.64 2.09 -4.18
N GLN A 470 -9.42 1.64 -5.17
CA GLN A 470 -8.95 1.44 -6.54
C GLN A 470 -8.57 2.75 -7.25
N ILE A 471 -9.26 3.85 -6.96
CA ILE A 471 -8.88 5.18 -7.47
C ILE A 471 -7.53 5.60 -6.88
N ALA A 472 -7.36 5.46 -5.56
CA ALA A 472 -6.11 5.79 -4.89
C ALA A 472 -4.94 4.93 -5.40
N GLU A 473 -5.15 3.61 -5.56
CA GLU A 473 -4.21 2.68 -6.20
C GLU A 473 -3.81 3.15 -7.61
N THR A 474 -4.79 3.54 -8.42
CA THR A 474 -4.55 4.03 -9.78
C THR A 474 -3.76 5.34 -9.79
N ARG A 475 -4.01 6.26 -8.85
CA ARG A 475 -3.22 7.49 -8.71
C ARG A 475 -1.78 7.17 -8.34
N THR A 476 -1.60 6.36 -7.31
CA THR A 476 -0.29 5.88 -6.88
C THR A 476 0.48 5.19 -8.02
N LEU A 477 -0.22 4.45 -8.89
CA LEU A 477 0.33 3.89 -10.12
C LEU A 477 0.84 4.98 -11.05
N PHE A 478 0.01 5.96 -11.40
CA PHE A 478 0.44 7.03 -12.31
C PHE A 478 1.55 7.92 -11.74
N ASP A 479 1.55 8.22 -10.45
CA ASP A 479 2.61 8.99 -9.81
C ASP A 479 3.97 8.27 -9.92
N THR A 480 3.97 6.94 -9.80
CA THR A 480 5.18 6.11 -10.04
C THR A 480 5.63 6.17 -11.48
N LEU A 481 4.68 6.09 -12.43
CA LEU A 481 5.02 6.14 -13.85
C LEU A 481 5.59 7.49 -14.23
N LEU A 482 5.10 8.58 -13.63
CA LEU A 482 5.62 9.92 -13.81
C LEU A 482 7.03 10.07 -13.20
N SER A 483 7.28 9.51 -12.01
CA SER A 483 8.62 9.57 -11.39
C SER A 483 9.70 8.81 -12.16
N LEU A 484 9.31 7.88 -13.04
CA LEU A 484 10.20 7.09 -13.89
C LEU A 484 10.43 7.72 -15.27
N GLN A 485 9.69 8.76 -15.63
CA GLN A 485 9.95 9.45 -16.88
C GLN A 485 11.25 10.27 -16.74
N PRO A 486 12.18 10.17 -17.70
CA PRO A 486 13.37 11.01 -17.68
C PRO A 486 12.92 12.46 -17.71
N GLN A 487 13.32 13.25 -16.70
CA GLN A 487 13.15 14.69 -16.73
C GLN A 487 13.99 15.23 -17.88
N VAL A 488 13.36 15.45 -19.02
CA VAL A 488 13.98 16.15 -20.13
C VAL A 488 14.15 17.59 -19.67
N SER A 489 15.33 17.91 -19.14
CA SER A 489 15.81 19.28 -19.14
C SER A 489 15.97 19.68 -20.61
N SER A 490 14.87 20.16 -21.21
CA SER A 490 14.95 20.82 -22.50
C SER A 490 15.97 21.95 -22.35
N PRO A 491 17.03 21.98 -23.15
CA PRO A 491 17.97 23.09 -23.12
C PRO A 491 17.18 24.33 -23.51
N THR A 492 17.05 25.27 -22.55
CA THR A 492 16.69 26.68 -22.72
C THR A 492 16.22 27.05 -24.14
N SER A 493 14.96 26.74 -24.48
CA SER A 493 14.31 27.24 -25.68
C SER A 493 13.11 28.08 -25.24
N GLY A 494 13.34 29.41 -25.24
CA GLY A 494 12.38 30.51 -25.10
C GLY A 494 10.97 30.15 -24.64
N GLY A 495 10.70 30.34 -23.34
CA GLY A 495 9.35 30.30 -22.80
C GLY A 495 8.47 31.36 -23.46
N ARG A 496 7.53 30.92 -24.30
CA ARG A 496 6.29 31.66 -24.54
C ARG A 496 5.40 31.41 -23.32
N PRO A 497 5.01 32.44 -22.55
CA PRO A 497 4.06 32.25 -21.47
C PRO A 497 2.70 31.84 -22.05
N SER A 498 2.07 30.85 -21.42
CA SER A 498 0.65 30.57 -21.61
C SER A 498 -0.13 31.81 -21.18
N ARG A 499 -0.90 32.40 -22.09
CA ARG A 499 -1.78 33.53 -21.79
C ARG A 499 -2.98 33.02 -21.00
N GLU A 500 -3.00 33.28 -19.70
CA GLU A 500 -4.23 33.36 -18.93
C GLU A 500 -4.43 34.82 -18.52
N ASP A 501 -5.54 35.39 -19.00
CA ASP A 501 -5.94 36.76 -18.71
C ASP A 501 -6.39 36.90 -17.24
N LYS A 502 -5.80 37.87 -16.54
CA LYS A 502 -6.21 38.31 -15.19
C LYS A 502 -7.37 39.31 -15.28
N PRO A 503 -8.28 39.33 -14.29
CA PRO A 503 -8.81 40.56 -13.76
C PRO A 503 -8.22 40.87 -12.37
N LEU A 504 -8.00 42.16 -12.14
CA LEU A 504 -7.43 42.78 -10.95
C LEU A 504 -8.35 42.63 -9.73
N LEU A 505 -7.76 42.27 -8.58
CA LEU A 505 -8.38 42.29 -7.26
C LEU A 505 -7.97 43.58 -6.53
N SER A 506 -8.96 44.25 -5.93
CA SER A 506 -8.76 45.32 -4.95
C SER A 506 -9.41 44.97 -3.61
N LEU A 507 -8.64 45.24 -2.55
CA LEU A 507 -8.97 45.56 -1.16
C LEU A 507 -9.41 44.46 -0.15
N VAL A 508 -8.48 44.26 0.81
CA VAL A 508 -8.64 44.36 2.28
C VAL A 508 -9.45 43.26 3.00
N ALA A 509 -8.77 42.14 3.26
CA ALA A 509 -8.80 41.31 4.50
C ALA A 509 -7.76 40.16 4.45
N VAL A 510 -6.55 40.41 3.89
CA VAL A 510 -5.78 39.37 3.17
C VAL A 510 -4.34 39.13 3.69
N THR A 511 -3.94 39.75 4.79
CA THR A 511 -2.51 39.87 5.16
C THR A 511 -1.80 38.59 5.62
N VAL A 512 -2.49 37.48 5.89
CA VAL A 512 -1.85 36.21 6.28
C VAL A 512 -1.89 35.13 5.18
N TYR A 513 -2.94 35.07 4.34
CA TYR A 513 -3.11 33.99 3.35
C TYR A 513 -2.43 34.25 2.00
N ASP A 514 -2.39 35.51 1.55
CA ASP A 514 -1.93 35.86 0.19
C ASP A 514 -0.46 36.31 0.17
N CYS A 515 0.07 36.82 1.29
CA CYS A 515 1.40 37.40 1.33
C CYS A 515 2.50 36.38 0.95
N VAL A 516 2.41 35.14 1.44
CA VAL A 516 3.41 34.08 1.17
C VAL A 516 3.30 33.54 -0.26
N CYS A 517 2.08 33.28 -0.75
CA CYS A 517 1.87 32.75 -2.11
C CYS A 517 2.23 33.81 -3.16
N SER A 518 1.74 35.04 -2.99
CA SER A 518 1.99 36.12 -3.94
C SER A 518 3.44 36.60 -3.94
N SER A 519 4.12 36.68 -2.79
CA SER A 519 5.54 37.05 -2.75
C SER A 519 6.43 36.00 -3.42
N SER A 520 6.22 34.71 -3.08
CA SER A 520 6.99 33.60 -3.65
C SER A 520 6.80 33.46 -5.15
N LEU A 521 5.60 33.69 -5.68
CA LEU A 521 5.33 33.70 -7.12
C LEU A 521 6.03 34.86 -7.84
N VAL A 522 6.01 36.05 -7.27
CA VAL A 522 6.71 37.22 -7.84
C VAL A 522 8.23 37.03 -7.84
N GLU A 523 8.77 36.45 -6.77
CA GLU A 523 10.20 36.10 -6.69
C GLU A 523 10.57 35.01 -7.69
N LEU A 524 9.75 33.96 -7.81
CA LEU A 524 9.96 32.89 -8.79
C LEU A 524 9.91 33.43 -10.23
N GLU A 525 8.97 34.31 -10.56
CA GLU A 525 8.90 34.97 -11.87
C GLU A 525 10.18 35.77 -12.18
N LYS A 526 10.68 36.52 -11.19
CA LYS A 526 11.94 37.26 -11.30
C LYS A 526 13.14 36.32 -11.44
N GLY A 527 13.15 35.19 -10.72
CA GLY A 527 14.16 34.14 -10.81
C GLY A 527 14.22 33.51 -12.19
N ILE A 528 13.07 33.15 -12.76
CA ILE A 528 12.96 32.59 -14.13
C ILE A 528 13.43 33.59 -15.18
N LYS A 529 13.14 34.88 -15.00
CA LYS A 529 13.62 35.96 -15.89
C LYS A 529 15.10 36.32 -15.69
N GLY A 530 15.78 35.73 -14.69
CA GLY A 530 17.18 36.00 -14.38
C GLY A 530 17.43 37.33 -13.65
N PHE A 531 16.38 37.98 -13.12
CA PHE A 531 16.51 39.20 -12.33
C PHE A 531 16.90 38.93 -10.87
N VAL A 532 16.69 37.70 -10.39
CA VAL A 532 17.02 37.24 -9.03
C VAL A 532 17.69 35.87 -9.15
N VAL A 533 18.64 35.57 -8.26
CA VAL A 533 19.30 34.25 -8.21
C VAL A 533 18.31 33.22 -7.68
N MET A 534 18.21 32.07 -8.37
CA MET A 534 17.34 30.97 -7.95
C MET A 534 17.81 30.42 -6.59
N SER A 535 16.95 30.49 -5.58
CA SER A 535 17.19 29.84 -4.29
C SER A 535 16.68 28.39 -4.30
N PRO A 536 17.15 27.52 -3.38
CA PRO A 536 16.62 26.16 -3.25
C PRO A 536 15.10 26.13 -3.00
N SER A 537 14.55 27.09 -2.26
CA SER A 537 13.11 27.20 -2.02
C SER A 537 12.32 27.61 -3.27
N MET A 538 12.89 28.45 -4.15
CA MET A 538 12.27 28.81 -5.43
C MET A 538 12.29 27.62 -6.39
N GLU A 539 13.39 26.85 -6.42
CA GLU A 539 13.51 25.64 -7.23
C GLU A 539 12.51 24.55 -6.77
N GLU A 540 12.36 24.35 -5.46
CA GLU A 540 11.33 23.46 -4.90
C GLU A 540 9.91 23.91 -5.28
N THR A 541 9.64 25.22 -5.20
CA THR A 541 8.35 25.81 -5.60
C THR A 541 8.09 25.60 -7.09
N PHE A 542 9.10 25.82 -7.94
CA PHE A 542 9.03 25.59 -9.38
C PHE A 542 8.72 24.13 -9.70
N ASN A 543 9.46 23.19 -9.10
CA ASN A 543 9.27 21.76 -9.31
C ASN A 543 7.88 21.30 -8.83
N CYS A 544 7.40 21.81 -7.69
CA CYS A 544 6.05 21.51 -7.23
C CYS A 544 4.97 22.01 -8.20
N ILE A 545 5.10 23.25 -8.69
CA ILE A 545 4.16 23.82 -9.67
C ILE A 545 4.17 23.02 -10.97
N TYR A 546 5.37 22.67 -11.46
CA TYR A 546 5.55 21.87 -12.66
C TYR A 546 4.89 20.48 -12.52
N ASP A 547 5.03 19.85 -11.34
CA ASP A 547 4.41 18.56 -11.00
C ASP A 547 2.93 18.67 -10.59
N ALA A 548 2.31 19.86 -10.68
CA ALA A 548 0.95 20.14 -10.22
C ALA A 548 0.68 19.82 -8.72
N ARG A 549 1.74 19.85 -7.90
CA ARG A 549 1.70 19.74 -6.44
C ARG A 549 1.67 21.12 -5.78
N VAL A 550 1.12 21.18 -4.57
CA VAL A 550 1.14 22.40 -3.75
C VAL A 550 2.54 22.53 -3.13
N PRO A 551 3.23 23.68 -3.27
CA PRO A 551 4.50 23.92 -2.60
C PRO A 551 4.37 23.84 -1.06
N PRO A 552 5.32 23.21 -0.34
CA PRO A 552 5.24 23.06 1.12
C PRO A 552 5.11 24.39 1.90
N LEU A 553 5.68 25.47 1.36
CA LEU A 553 5.54 26.81 1.94
C LEU A 553 4.09 27.32 1.93
N TRP A 554 3.29 26.91 0.95
CA TRP A 554 1.91 27.33 0.80
C TRP A 554 0.95 26.50 1.66
N GLU A 555 1.30 25.25 1.98
CA GLU A 555 0.51 24.40 2.88
C GLU A 555 0.37 24.96 4.29
N LYS A 556 1.26 25.88 4.69
CA LYS A 556 1.12 26.64 5.96
C LYS A 556 -0.13 27.52 6.00
N ALA A 557 -0.69 27.89 4.85
CA ALA A 557 -1.91 28.69 4.79
C ALA A 557 -3.11 27.89 5.29
N TYR A 558 -3.27 26.66 4.81
CA TYR A 558 -4.21 25.68 5.35
C TYR A 558 -3.82 24.25 4.90
N PRO A 559 -3.99 23.24 5.76
CA PRO A 559 -3.66 21.86 5.44
C PRO A 559 -4.68 21.28 4.44
N SER A 560 -4.19 20.65 3.38
CA SER A 560 -5.04 20.07 2.34
C SER A 560 -4.30 19.03 1.50
N LEU A 561 -4.99 17.98 1.09
CA LEU A 561 -4.48 16.96 0.16
C LEU A 561 -4.94 17.23 -1.30
N LYS A 562 -5.48 18.43 -1.57
CA LYS A 562 -5.96 18.80 -2.92
C LYS A 562 -4.77 19.05 -3.86
N PRO A 563 -4.87 18.67 -5.15
CA PRO A 563 -3.89 19.05 -6.15
C PRO A 563 -3.90 20.57 -6.37
N LEU A 564 -2.80 21.11 -6.90
CA LEU A 564 -2.55 22.55 -6.99
C LEU A 564 -3.75 23.37 -7.50
N ALA A 565 -4.34 22.98 -8.63
CA ALA A 565 -5.46 23.72 -9.21
C ALA A 565 -6.71 23.74 -8.31
N ALA A 566 -7.02 22.63 -7.62
CA ALA A 566 -8.15 22.57 -6.70
C ALA A 566 -7.86 23.32 -5.40
N TRP A 567 -6.60 23.26 -4.93
CA TRP A 567 -6.12 23.99 -3.78
C TRP A 567 -6.21 25.52 -3.99
N THR A 568 -5.80 26.02 -5.16
CA THR A 568 -5.86 27.46 -5.48
C THR A 568 -7.30 27.98 -5.53
N ARG A 569 -8.23 27.23 -6.12
CA ARG A 569 -9.66 27.61 -6.12
C ARG A 569 -10.25 27.67 -4.71
N ASP A 570 -9.91 26.70 -3.87
CA ASP A 570 -10.34 26.65 -2.47
C ASP A 570 -9.75 27.82 -1.67
N LEU A 571 -8.49 28.19 -1.93
CA LEU A 571 -7.87 29.38 -1.35
C LEU A 571 -8.61 30.66 -1.72
N CYS A 572 -8.95 30.86 -3.00
CA CYS A 572 -9.72 32.02 -3.45
C CYS A 572 -11.06 32.13 -2.71
N GLN A 573 -11.78 31.01 -2.57
CA GLN A 573 -13.06 30.98 -1.83
C GLN A 573 -12.90 31.36 -0.36
N ARG A 574 -11.83 30.91 0.30
CA ARG A 574 -11.52 31.28 1.70
C ARG A 574 -11.24 32.77 1.83
N VAL A 575 -10.42 33.32 0.93
CA VAL A 575 -10.09 34.75 0.90
C VAL A 575 -11.35 35.58 0.71
N ASP A 576 -12.21 35.20 -0.25
CA ASP A 576 -13.49 35.87 -0.50
C ASP A 576 -14.42 35.84 0.71
N GLN A 577 -14.48 34.71 1.44
CA GLN A 577 -15.27 34.60 2.67
C GLN A 577 -14.80 35.60 3.73
N PHE A 578 -13.50 35.66 4.01
CA PHE A 578 -12.96 36.57 5.03
C PHE A 578 -13.04 38.03 4.60
N ALA A 579 -12.87 38.35 3.32
CA ALA A 579 -13.08 39.69 2.77
C ALA A 579 -14.52 40.17 3.00
N ARG A 580 -15.52 39.36 2.63
CA ARG A 580 -16.94 39.70 2.87
C ARG A 580 -17.26 39.84 4.35
N TRP A 581 -16.67 38.99 5.20
CA TRP A 581 -16.88 39.09 6.64
C TRP A 581 -16.28 40.38 7.22
N ALA A 582 -15.08 40.80 6.77
CA ALA A 582 -14.45 42.03 7.22
C ALA A 582 -15.25 43.30 6.86
N GLU A 583 -16.01 43.27 5.76
CA GLU A 583 -16.90 44.36 5.35
C GLU A 583 -18.18 44.45 6.21
N THR A 584 -18.58 43.36 6.86
CA THR A 584 -19.80 43.30 7.68
C THR A 584 -19.56 43.66 9.14
N MET A 585 -20.43 44.49 9.71
CA MET A 585 -20.35 44.95 11.12
C MET A 585 -20.84 43.90 12.13
N GLN A 586 -21.49 42.82 11.68
CA GLN A 586 -22.04 41.74 12.50
C GLN A 586 -21.45 40.40 12.06
N PRO A 587 -21.23 39.45 12.99
CA PRO A 587 -20.79 38.11 12.61
C PRO A 587 -21.87 37.43 11.75
N PRO A 588 -21.47 36.65 10.73
CA PRO A 588 -22.43 35.88 9.94
C PRO A 588 -23.09 34.83 10.83
N ASN A 589 -24.37 34.52 10.60
CA ASN A 589 -25.04 33.41 11.28
C ASN A 589 -24.60 32.03 10.71
N LEU A 590 -23.89 32.06 9.58
CA LEU A 590 -23.54 30.93 8.73
C LEU A 590 -22.03 30.85 8.55
N PHE A 591 -21.43 29.74 8.97
CA PHE A 591 -19.98 29.54 8.95
C PHE A 591 -19.61 28.37 8.04
N TRP A 592 -18.73 28.63 7.07
CA TRP A 592 -18.01 27.57 6.38
C TRP A 592 -16.82 27.13 7.26
N LEU A 593 -17.04 26.12 8.10
CA LEU A 593 -16.08 25.74 9.15
C LEU A 593 -14.74 25.31 8.57
N SER A 594 -14.74 24.54 7.47
CA SER A 594 -13.50 24.12 6.83
C SER A 594 -12.74 25.27 6.16
N GLY A 595 -13.36 26.45 5.98
CA GLY A 595 -12.73 27.65 5.44
C GLY A 595 -11.70 28.30 6.37
N PHE A 596 -11.76 28.00 7.67
CA PHE A 596 -10.82 28.48 8.68
C PHE A 596 -9.53 27.65 8.68
N THR A 597 -8.34 28.29 8.79
CA THR A 597 -7.08 27.56 9.05
C THR A 597 -7.14 26.79 10.37
N PHE A 598 -7.78 27.37 11.40
CA PHE A 598 -7.89 26.78 12.73
C PHE A 598 -9.36 26.74 13.17
N PRO A 599 -10.15 25.73 12.78
CA PRO A 599 -11.58 25.64 13.14
C PRO A 599 -11.85 25.67 14.65
N ASN A 600 -10.92 25.14 15.46
CA ASN A 600 -11.04 25.12 16.93
C ASN A 600 -11.05 26.53 17.55
N SER A 601 -10.43 27.52 16.92
CA SER A 601 -10.45 28.89 17.43
C SER A 601 -11.84 29.50 17.30
N LEU A 602 -12.55 29.23 16.20
CA LEU A 602 -13.96 29.61 16.01
C LEU A 602 -14.83 28.94 17.07
N LEU A 603 -14.71 27.62 17.25
CA LEU A 603 -15.50 26.89 18.26
C LEU A 603 -15.26 27.42 19.67
N THR A 604 -14.01 27.76 20.00
CA THR A 604 -13.66 28.36 21.30
C THR A 604 -14.25 29.76 21.45
N ALA A 605 -14.18 30.59 20.42
CA ALA A 605 -14.77 31.94 20.44
C ALA A 605 -16.30 31.90 20.60
N VAL A 606 -16.96 30.95 19.91
CA VAL A 606 -18.39 30.67 20.04
C VAL A 606 -18.74 30.28 21.49
N LEU A 607 -18.00 29.34 22.08
CA LEU A 607 -18.20 28.92 23.47
C LEU A 607 -17.98 30.08 24.46
N GLN A 608 -16.94 30.89 24.25
CA GLN A 608 -16.65 32.06 25.10
C GLN A 608 -17.75 33.14 24.99
N SER A 609 -18.24 33.41 23.78
CA SER A 609 -19.34 34.35 23.55
C SER A 609 -20.61 33.89 24.26
N SER A 610 -20.97 32.62 24.06
CA SER A 610 -22.15 32.02 24.69
C SER A 610 -22.02 31.98 26.22
N ALA A 611 -20.85 31.66 26.77
CA ALA A 611 -20.61 31.67 28.21
C ALA A 611 -20.72 33.07 28.83
N ARG A 612 -20.30 34.13 28.12
CA ARG A 612 -20.46 35.52 28.57
C ARG A 612 -21.93 35.94 28.60
N GLN A 613 -22.71 35.50 27.60
CA GLN A 613 -24.14 35.79 27.52
C GLN A 613 -24.95 35.01 28.56
N HIS A 614 -24.63 33.73 28.80
CA HIS A 614 -25.32 32.90 29.80
C HIS A 614 -24.99 33.29 31.26
N ASN A 615 -23.81 33.84 31.53
CA ASN A 615 -23.47 34.40 32.85
C ASN A 615 -24.21 35.72 33.17
N VAL A 616 -24.74 36.42 32.15
CA VAL A 616 -25.56 37.62 32.30
C VAL A 616 -27.03 37.19 32.19
N ARG A 617 -27.74 37.08 33.32
CA ARG A 617 -29.13 36.61 33.51
C ARG A 617 -30.18 37.10 32.47
N GLN A 618 -30.15 36.65 31.22
CA GLN A 618 -31.23 36.82 30.24
C GLN A 618 -31.58 35.47 29.63
N PRO A 619 -32.67 34.81 30.07
CA PRO A 619 -33.04 33.46 29.64
C PRO A 619 -33.58 33.35 28.20
N HIS A 620 -33.63 34.45 27.43
CA HIS A 620 -34.43 34.55 26.20
C HIS A 620 -33.67 35.19 25.02
N ALA A 621 -32.39 34.89 24.83
CA ALA A 621 -31.72 35.13 23.56
C ALA A 621 -31.86 33.89 22.65
N HIS A 622 -32.89 33.86 21.80
CA HIS A 622 -33.19 32.75 20.89
C HIS A 622 -32.29 32.70 19.62
N THR A 623 -31.09 33.28 19.66
CA THR A 623 -30.21 33.46 18.48
C THR A 623 -28.79 32.90 18.65
N ASP A 624 -28.56 32.01 19.62
CA ASP A 624 -27.22 31.43 19.89
C ASP A 624 -26.98 30.16 19.06
N ALA A 625 -27.26 30.27 17.77
CA ALA A 625 -27.38 29.19 16.81
C ALA A 625 -26.32 29.36 15.73
N TYR A 626 -25.17 28.70 15.88
CA TYR A 626 -24.12 28.75 14.88
C TYR A 626 -24.38 27.69 13.83
N VAL A 627 -24.58 28.13 12.59
CA VAL A 627 -24.98 27.27 11.48
C VAL A 627 -23.75 26.94 10.65
N ILE A 628 -23.38 25.65 10.59
CA ILE A 628 -22.19 25.19 9.85
C ILE A 628 -22.58 24.61 8.49
N LEU A 629 -21.87 25.05 7.45
CA LEU A 629 -22.02 24.60 6.07
C LEU A 629 -20.86 23.73 5.58
N ASP A 630 -21.14 23.02 4.47
CA ASP A 630 -20.20 22.27 3.63
C ASP A 630 -19.44 21.17 4.37
N LEU A 631 -20.07 20.62 5.41
CA LEU A 631 -19.70 19.32 5.94
C LEU A 631 -20.18 18.24 4.99
N TYR A 632 -19.45 17.15 4.97
CA TYR A 632 -19.77 16.01 4.13
C TYR A 632 -19.49 14.71 4.86
N LEU A 633 -20.19 13.67 4.45
CA LEU A 633 -19.97 12.29 4.87
C LEU A 633 -19.18 11.56 3.79
N GLU A 634 -18.23 10.76 4.22
CA GLU A 634 -17.54 9.79 3.39
C GLU A 634 -17.90 8.39 3.90
N GLY A 635 -18.27 7.48 3.00
CA GLY A 635 -18.70 6.12 3.35
C GLY A 635 -20.15 5.96 3.81
N ALA A 636 -20.90 7.06 3.98
CA ALA A 636 -22.33 7.04 4.28
C ALA A 636 -23.08 8.13 3.52
N GLY A 637 -24.37 7.90 3.28
CA GLY A 637 -25.32 8.86 2.76
C GLY A 637 -26.13 9.52 3.88
N TRP A 638 -26.80 10.62 3.54
CA TRP A 638 -27.75 11.28 4.43
C TRP A 638 -29.12 11.41 3.77
N ASP A 639 -30.13 10.81 4.39
CA ASP A 639 -31.51 10.99 3.95
C ASP A 639 -32.09 12.26 4.59
N LYS A 640 -32.27 13.30 3.75
CA LYS A 640 -32.82 14.58 4.18
C LYS A 640 -34.29 14.50 4.63
N LYS A 641 -35.05 13.51 4.15
CA LYS A 641 -36.48 13.38 4.50
C LYS A 641 -36.65 12.78 5.88
N ASN A 642 -35.87 11.75 6.19
CA ASN A 642 -35.95 11.02 7.45
C ASN A 642 -34.94 11.52 8.50
N SER A 643 -34.04 12.45 8.13
CA SER A 643 -32.97 12.97 8.99
C SER A 643 -32.10 11.87 9.60
N CYS A 644 -31.80 10.84 8.81
CA CYS A 644 -31.02 9.68 9.26
C CYS A 644 -29.87 9.35 8.30
N LEU A 645 -28.88 8.64 8.84
CA LEU A 645 -27.82 8.04 8.04
C LEU A 645 -28.38 6.90 7.20
N VAL A 646 -27.94 6.83 5.95
CA VAL A 646 -28.28 5.75 5.02
C VAL A 646 -27.01 5.29 4.32
N GLU A 647 -27.07 4.15 3.63
CA GLU A 647 -25.97 3.75 2.75
C GLU A 647 -25.83 4.76 1.59
N ALA A 648 -24.59 5.07 1.22
CA ALA A 648 -24.32 6.00 0.13
C ALA A 648 -24.72 5.38 -1.22
N GLU A 649 -25.14 6.21 -2.17
CA GLU A 649 -25.38 5.68 -3.52
C GLU A 649 -24.04 5.19 -4.15
N PRO A 650 -24.06 4.15 -5.01
CA PRO A 650 -22.87 3.72 -5.71
C PRO A 650 -22.20 4.88 -6.47
N MET A 651 -20.87 5.00 -6.39
CA MET A 651 -20.06 6.11 -6.95
C MET A 651 -20.24 7.48 -6.26
N GLN A 652 -21.10 7.58 -5.25
CA GLN A 652 -21.17 8.75 -4.39
C GLN A 652 -20.06 8.67 -3.33
N MET A 653 -18.86 9.13 -3.69
CA MET A 653 -17.70 9.12 -2.79
C MET A 653 -17.93 10.01 -1.56
N VAL A 654 -18.61 11.13 -1.77
CA VAL A 654 -18.86 12.15 -0.76
C VAL A 654 -20.32 12.55 -0.82
N CYS A 655 -21.01 12.50 0.31
CA CYS A 655 -22.38 12.98 0.46
C CYS A 655 -22.38 14.30 1.24
N PRO A 656 -22.87 15.42 0.66
CA PRO A 656 -22.97 16.66 1.42
C PRO A 656 -23.96 16.51 2.56
N MET A 657 -23.56 16.90 3.76
CA MET A 657 -24.44 16.93 4.92
C MET A 657 -25.41 18.09 4.82
N PRO A 658 -26.61 17.97 5.42
CA PRO A 658 -27.43 19.14 5.66
C PRO A 658 -26.68 20.08 6.60
N THR A 659 -27.08 21.34 6.54
CA THR A 659 -26.61 22.37 7.45
C THR A 659 -26.77 21.95 8.92
N ILE A 660 -25.67 21.97 9.68
CA ILE A 660 -25.67 21.52 11.08
C ILE A 660 -25.77 22.73 12.00
N HIS A 661 -26.68 22.63 12.96
CA HIS A 661 -26.91 23.64 13.98
C HIS A 661 -26.14 23.31 15.26
N PHE A 662 -25.11 24.09 15.57
CA PHE A 662 -24.30 23.93 16.78
C PHE A 662 -24.93 24.74 17.91
N LYS A 663 -25.43 24.03 18.94
CA LYS A 663 -25.97 24.63 20.14
C LYS A 663 -25.01 24.39 21.32
N PRO A 664 -24.42 25.44 21.91
CA PRO A 664 -23.63 25.29 23.12
C PRO A 664 -24.54 24.85 24.27
N VAL A 665 -24.10 23.84 25.03
CA VAL A 665 -24.81 23.30 26.20
C VAL A 665 -23.84 23.17 27.37
N GLU A 666 -24.32 23.37 28.60
CA GLU A 666 -23.53 23.06 29.79
C GLU A 666 -23.15 21.58 29.81
N ASN A 667 -21.88 21.32 30.10
CA ASN A 667 -21.33 19.97 30.13
C ASN A 667 -21.91 19.22 31.34
N ARG A 668 -23.10 18.60 31.18
CA ARG A 668 -23.61 17.66 32.16
C ARG A 668 -22.63 16.50 32.24
N LYS A 669 -22.12 16.20 33.45
CA LYS A 669 -21.30 15.00 33.73
C LYS A 669 -21.89 13.82 32.96
N LYS A 670 -21.06 13.14 32.15
CA LYS A 670 -21.41 11.98 31.33
C LYS A 670 -22.49 11.15 32.03
N MET A 671 -23.70 11.12 31.49
CA MET A 671 -24.70 10.14 31.90
C MET A 671 -24.06 8.75 31.75
N ALA A 672 -24.26 7.90 32.77
CA ALA A 672 -23.76 6.54 32.75
C ALA A 672 -24.24 5.82 31.47
N LYS A 673 -23.41 4.94 30.92
CA LYS A 673 -23.57 4.20 29.65
C LYS A 673 -24.88 3.39 29.48
N SER A 674 -25.83 3.44 30.42
CA SER A 674 -27.00 2.56 30.46
C SER A 674 -28.25 3.06 29.69
N GLU A 675 -28.25 4.24 29.08
CA GLU A 675 -29.45 4.78 28.41
C GLU A 675 -29.31 5.01 26.88
N PHE A 676 -28.31 4.43 26.22
CA PHE A 676 -28.20 4.50 24.75
C PHE A 676 -29.00 3.43 23.98
N TYR A 677 -29.73 2.55 24.66
CA TYR A 677 -30.71 1.64 24.02
C TYR A 677 -32.13 2.13 24.26
N GLY A 678 -32.47 3.23 23.60
CA GLY A 678 -33.85 3.68 23.42
C GLY A 678 -34.13 3.80 21.94
N THR A 679 -34.68 2.73 21.36
CA THR A 679 -35.44 2.66 20.09
C THR A 679 -34.93 3.51 18.92
N PHE A 680 -34.27 2.83 17.97
CA PHE A 680 -34.22 3.27 16.57
C PHE A 680 -35.62 3.37 15.96
#